data_AF-A0A093YV34-F1
#
_entry.id   AF-A0A093YV34-F1
#
_cell.length_a   1.000
_cell.length_b   1.000
_cell.length_c   1.000
_cell.angle_alpha   90.00
_cell.angle_beta   90.00
_cell.angle_gamma   90.00
#
_symmetry.space_group_name_H-M   'P 1'
#
loop_
_entity.id
_entity.type
_entity.pdbx_description
1 polymer ?
#
loop_
_entity_poly.entity_id
_entity_poly.type
_entity_poly.pdbx_seq_one_letter_code
_entity_poly.pdbx_strand_id
1 'polypeptide(L)'
;MASYLVTQNDFKSSRLIALLNQVSLCSRGLLANIYSFWPLSQTDDDLVVSDIFQKRYGLITGRVYSPISISTADEASGEIILDYGRCEGGLPIFEISAATSENETVEFDIIYSESWEGINNEQGDGPFFLFSNAMNTYRRESYQLKTSGAPTRLEARHAQQSQRYQKVILRTPKSTVKFSVIGFRNLRQEVSTASSSFRCSDEALNRIYNDGARTVEMCTMAAGETLPSWEVTDIGTRVFGQHWAPCRQGTRWTDVIVEFDVLIEQSGASWGVHMVTNGLIFCLDVEKRSITAFEGLSHVNSVFPSTPRGSWTLGGKTLGNWIAVKVSTVGASVTLEIDGDKVATLESLNIHPLLGGAANNTGSIAFGGPSSYTALYRNLLVTDSDGQVLYENNLLPENEQRTMVDFAVGTNQVPCTLDGAKRDRAVFGGDLYVMGRSLYYSTGRFEAIRGSIELLTSHQLAGGYLGNLCPAQAPLHDEDRDPPTDKFYSLSYSLLLITAIKDYWLHTGDESIVREVWHKLEKLLQFTETFIDSRGLVVAPPPLSMDWFPLGGPVFGASAKINLAYYEALTSMARMSGGLHLIDNYTARLESLKRSITKHLWSEKGQLMKMSCTSNPLGICQDVNAYAITTGVAPLELDRVRPDYTENPTAYQDIKGWDGIKIISPYATGFAAESHFIDNDPEAAIKLIKHVWGMMADPSNVNYSGAHWEAMKSDGTPFGHDTSLAHGWSTWPTFLLPQYLGGLAPLEPGWKRWCVKPLLGGLSEIDVTMKTVAGVIHMSLSIRDGHGKGHIRVTVPRGTHCVVTPPCGWLLDSSEDNTSKNGTLVVEGEDMEIVVRIVKVTS
;
A
#
# COMPACT_ATOMS: atom_id res chain seq x y z
N MET A 1 -21.59 35.82 -30.21
CA MET A 1 -21.17 37.21 -29.91
C MET A 1 -19.65 37.19 -29.75
N ALA A 2 -18.78 37.32 -30.75
CA ALA A 2 -18.65 38.23 -31.90
C ALA A 2 -18.30 39.70 -31.55
N SER A 3 -16.97 39.97 -31.50
CA SER A 3 -16.24 41.10 -32.14
C SER A 3 -16.26 42.52 -31.52
N TYR A 4 -15.23 43.31 -31.90
CA TYR A 4 -14.92 44.78 -31.71
C TYR A 4 -13.87 45.11 -30.61
N LEU A 5 -12.73 45.85 -30.76
CA LEU A 5 -12.15 46.89 -31.67
C LEU A 5 -10.59 46.80 -31.59
N VAL A 6 -9.72 46.92 -32.61
CA VAL A 6 -9.26 48.00 -33.53
C VAL A 6 -8.47 49.19 -32.91
N THR A 7 -7.17 49.31 -33.26
CA THR A 7 -6.39 50.48 -33.81
C THR A 7 -4.88 50.34 -33.46
N GLN A 8 -3.95 50.01 -34.39
CA GLN A 8 -3.22 50.78 -35.43
C GLN A 8 -2.10 51.76 -34.99
N ASN A 9 -0.83 51.39 -35.28
CA ASN A 9 0.21 52.14 -36.04
C ASN A 9 1.60 51.46 -35.85
N ASP A 10 2.62 51.55 -36.71
CA ASP A 10 2.84 51.57 -38.16
C ASP A 10 4.38 51.47 -38.32
N PHE A 11 4.97 50.67 -39.23
CA PHE A 11 6.26 50.90 -39.94
C PHE A 11 6.77 49.68 -40.77
N LYS A 12 6.76 49.87 -42.10
CA LYS A 12 7.57 49.37 -43.27
C LYS A 12 8.85 48.54 -42.96
N SER A 13 9.36 47.58 -43.75
CA SER A 13 9.25 47.23 -45.18
C SER A 13 9.83 45.82 -45.48
N SER A 14 9.33 45.22 -46.56
CA SER A 14 9.76 44.00 -47.27
C SER A 14 11.25 43.92 -47.66
N ARG A 15 11.92 42.79 -47.34
CA ARG A 15 13.03 42.19 -48.13
C ARG A 15 13.50 40.78 -47.67
N LEU A 16 12.69 40.03 -46.91
CA LEU A 16 13.09 38.72 -46.36
C LEU A 16 12.55 37.50 -47.14
N ILE A 17 11.66 37.71 -48.12
CA ILE A 17 10.97 36.62 -48.85
C ILE A 17 11.70 36.22 -50.15
N ALA A 18 12.71 36.97 -50.59
CA ALA A 18 13.36 36.73 -51.89
C ALA A 18 14.77 36.10 -51.82
N LEU A 19 15.36 35.88 -50.63
CA LEU A 19 16.76 35.42 -50.54
C LEU A 19 16.95 33.98 -50.00
N LEU A 20 15.92 33.32 -49.49
CA LEU A 20 16.05 31.94 -48.97
C LEU A 20 15.47 30.85 -49.90
N ASN A 21 14.94 31.25 -51.06
CA ASN A 21 14.43 30.35 -52.12
C ASN A 21 15.52 29.80 -53.08
N GLN A 22 16.82 29.85 -52.73
CA GLN A 22 17.87 29.38 -53.64
C GLN A 22 18.91 28.42 -53.05
N VAL A 23 18.65 27.78 -51.90
CA VAL A 23 19.40 26.59 -51.48
C VAL A 23 18.44 25.55 -50.88
N SER A 24 17.55 25.01 -51.71
CA SER A 24 16.76 23.80 -51.42
C SER A 24 16.47 23.05 -52.71
N LEU A 25 17.53 22.44 -53.24
CA LEU A 25 17.58 21.39 -54.27
C LEU A 25 18.52 20.37 -53.61
N CYS A 26 18.12 19.16 -53.19
CA CYS A 26 17.46 18.12 -53.95
C CYS A 26 16.80 17.08 -53.01
N SER A 27 15.78 16.41 -53.55
CA SER A 27 15.27 15.08 -53.19
C SER A 27 14.37 14.92 -51.96
N ARG A 28 13.21 15.58 -52.00
CA ARG A 28 11.92 14.92 -51.67
C ARG A 28 11.06 14.97 -52.93
N GLY A 29 10.88 13.81 -53.57
CA GLY A 29 10.03 13.74 -54.75
C GLY A 29 10.34 12.55 -55.63
N LEU A 30 10.04 11.35 -55.15
CA LEU A 30 9.36 10.36 -55.98
C LEU A 30 8.71 9.32 -55.06
N LEU A 31 7.42 9.09 -55.27
CA LEU A 31 6.58 8.04 -54.65
C LEU A 31 5.87 8.43 -53.35
N ALA A 32 5.12 9.53 -53.40
CA ALA A 32 3.83 9.62 -52.72
C ALA A 32 2.76 9.83 -53.79
N ASN A 33 1.86 8.84 -53.89
CA ASN A 33 0.45 8.92 -54.30
C ASN A 33 0.09 7.81 -55.26
N ILE A 34 -0.46 6.71 -54.73
CA ILE A 34 -1.61 6.01 -55.30
C ILE A 34 -2.38 5.29 -54.13
N TYR A 35 -3.63 5.72 -53.88
CA TYR A 35 -4.75 5.11 -53.13
C TYR A 35 -4.82 5.05 -51.56
N SER A 36 -5.39 6.12 -50.98
CA SER A 36 -6.71 6.23 -50.29
C SER A 36 -7.28 5.19 -49.28
N PHE A 37 -7.87 5.74 -48.19
CA PHE A 37 -8.95 5.25 -47.28
C PHE A 37 -8.60 4.38 -46.03
N TRP A 38 -8.40 5.02 -44.86
CA TRP A 38 -9.11 4.82 -43.55
C TRP A 38 -8.48 5.72 -42.45
N PRO A 39 -9.07 5.91 -41.24
CA PRO A 39 -8.96 7.16 -40.49
C PRO A 39 -7.68 7.21 -39.64
N LEU A 40 -7.27 8.44 -39.32
CA LEU A 40 -6.32 8.72 -38.25
C LEU A 40 -6.78 8.05 -36.95
N SER A 41 -6.02 7.07 -36.45
CA SER A 41 -6.13 6.58 -35.09
C SER A 41 -5.75 7.72 -34.13
N GLN A 42 -6.63 8.03 -33.18
CA GLN A 42 -6.25 8.77 -31.98
C GLN A 42 -5.02 8.10 -31.36
N THR A 43 -3.96 8.87 -31.12
CA THR A 43 -2.91 8.45 -30.19
C THR A 43 -3.52 8.52 -28.80
N ASP A 44 -3.76 7.36 -28.18
CA ASP A 44 -4.16 7.26 -26.78
C ASP A 44 -2.95 7.68 -25.92
N ASP A 45 -2.96 8.93 -25.44
CA ASP A 45 -1.93 9.49 -24.56
C ASP A 45 -1.94 8.87 -23.13
N ASP A 46 -2.81 7.86 -22.87
CA ASP A 46 -3.05 7.25 -21.55
C ASP A 46 -2.47 5.83 -21.37
N LEU A 47 -1.70 5.33 -22.34
CA LEU A 47 -1.05 4.01 -22.28
C LEU A 47 0.22 4.06 -21.41
N VAL A 48 0.27 3.29 -20.31
CA VAL A 48 1.46 3.20 -19.42
C VAL A 48 2.71 2.72 -20.18
N VAL A 49 2.47 2.04 -21.30
CA VAL A 49 3.46 1.41 -22.17
C VAL A 49 3.92 2.37 -23.29
N SER A 50 3.39 3.59 -23.44
CA SER A 50 3.88 4.50 -24.50
C SER A 50 5.22 5.15 -24.13
N ASP A 51 5.40 5.57 -22.88
CA ASP A 51 6.49 6.46 -22.47
C ASP A 51 7.81 5.76 -22.11
N ILE A 52 7.72 4.54 -21.56
CA ILE A 52 8.89 3.70 -21.24
C ILE A 52 9.68 3.32 -22.51
N PHE A 53 9.06 3.45 -23.69
CA PHE A 53 9.56 2.84 -24.91
C PHE A 53 10.05 3.82 -25.98
N GLN A 54 9.89 5.14 -25.81
CA GLN A 54 10.24 6.14 -26.82
C GLN A 54 11.75 6.45 -26.95
N LYS A 55 12.62 6.01 -26.02
CA LYS A 55 14.05 6.39 -26.02
C LYS A 55 14.98 5.19 -25.85
N ARG A 56 15.55 4.68 -26.95
CA ARG A 56 16.87 3.97 -27.12
C ARG A 56 16.84 2.92 -28.24
N TYR A 57 17.98 2.63 -28.87
CA TYR A 57 18.14 1.65 -29.95
C TYR A 57 19.08 0.52 -29.53
N GLY A 58 18.63 -0.75 -29.64
CA GLY A 58 19.48 -1.94 -29.77
C GLY A 58 19.64 -2.88 -28.56
N LEU A 59 19.37 -4.17 -28.81
CA LEU A 59 19.54 -5.42 -28.02
C LEU A 59 18.56 -5.67 -26.85
N ILE A 60 17.89 -6.83 -26.96
CA ILE A 60 16.74 -7.31 -26.16
C ILE A 60 17.15 -7.48 -24.68
N THR A 61 16.88 -6.42 -23.91
CA THR A 61 16.54 -6.39 -22.49
C THR A 61 15.41 -5.35 -22.39
N GLY A 62 14.24 -5.78 -21.92
CA GLY A 62 13.04 -4.94 -21.71
C GLY A 62 12.52 -4.16 -22.91
N ARG A 63 11.76 -4.81 -23.83
CA ARG A 63 10.70 -4.18 -24.65
C ARG A 63 9.66 -5.21 -25.13
N VAL A 64 8.38 -5.01 -24.79
CA VAL A 64 7.24 -5.54 -25.54
C VAL A 64 6.78 -4.51 -26.58
N TYR A 65 6.91 -4.83 -27.86
CA TYR A 65 6.14 -4.21 -28.95
C TYR A 65 5.56 -5.28 -29.85
N SER A 66 4.35 -5.01 -30.30
CA SER A 66 3.55 -5.84 -31.17
C SER A 66 3.97 -5.74 -32.64
N PRO A 67 3.61 -6.71 -33.50
CA PRO A 67 2.71 -7.82 -33.22
C PRO A 67 3.39 -8.94 -32.41
N ILE A 68 2.79 -9.31 -31.28
CA ILE A 68 3.10 -10.58 -30.60
C ILE A 68 2.18 -11.63 -31.20
N SER A 69 2.75 -12.71 -31.72
CA SER A 69 1.99 -13.85 -32.21
C SER A 69 2.30 -15.06 -31.35
N ILE A 70 1.27 -15.67 -30.79
CA ILE A 70 1.36 -16.97 -30.12
C ILE A 70 0.56 -17.98 -30.95
N SER A 71 1.15 -19.13 -31.22
CA SER A 71 0.57 -20.16 -32.07
C SER A 71 0.79 -21.54 -31.45
N THR A 72 -0.21 -22.39 -31.50
CA THR A 72 -0.08 -23.82 -31.19
C THR A 72 -0.02 -24.57 -32.52
N ALA A 73 1.06 -25.31 -32.79
CA ALA A 73 1.13 -26.17 -33.97
C ALA A 73 0.28 -27.43 -33.74
N ASP A 74 0.87 -28.47 -33.13
CA ASP A 74 0.21 -29.74 -32.75
C ASP A 74 0.11 -29.93 -31.22
N GLU A 75 0.62 -28.98 -30.44
CA GLU A 75 0.60 -29.00 -28.97
C GLU A 75 -0.77 -28.60 -28.42
N ALA A 76 -1.12 -29.14 -27.24
CA ALA A 76 -2.37 -28.82 -26.56
C ALA A 76 -2.42 -27.37 -26.05
N SER A 77 -1.27 -26.71 -25.86
CA SER A 77 -1.19 -25.30 -25.44
C SER A 77 0.15 -24.67 -25.82
N GLY A 78 0.18 -23.35 -26.02
CA GLY A 78 1.41 -22.58 -26.22
C GLY A 78 1.53 -21.48 -25.17
N GLU A 79 2.74 -21.13 -24.75
CA GLU A 79 2.96 -20.10 -23.72
C GLU A 79 4.03 -19.07 -24.10
N ILE A 80 3.86 -17.83 -23.66
CA ILE A 80 4.91 -16.80 -23.66
C ILE A 80 4.90 -16.07 -22.31
N ILE A 81 6.08 -15.61 -21.86
CA ILE A 81 6.21 -14.73 -20.70
C ILE A 81 6.83 -13.41 -21.15
N LEU A 82 6.20 -12.32 -20.74
CA LEU A 82 6.63 -10.94 -20.97
C LEU A 82 7.27 -10.40 -19.68
N ASP A 83 8.49 -9.87 -19.77
CA ASP A 83 9.20 -9.19 -18.69
C ASP A 83 9.27 -7.68 -18.97
N TYR A 84 8.61 -6.89 -18.14
CA TYR A 84 8.55 -5.42 -18.24
C TYR A 84 9.82 -4.75 -17.67
N GLY A 85 10.76 -5.52 -17.11
CA GLY A 85 12.02 -5.07 -16.52
C GLY A 85 11.89 -4.55 -15.09
N ARG A 86 10.68 -4.18 -14.66
CA ARG A 86 10.28 -3.80 -13.29
C ARG A 86 8.77 -3.98 -13.16
N CYS A 87 8.22 -3.82 -11.96
CA CYS A 87 6.77 -3.89 -11.77
C CYS A 87 6.11 -2.66 -12.38
N GLU A 88 5.08 -2.82 -13.21
CA GLU A 88 4.21 -1.74 -13.71
C GLU A 88 2.75 -2.07 -13.37
N GLY A 89 1.84 -1.10 -13.50
CA GLY A 89 0.46 -1.22 -13.02
C GLY A 89 -0.56 -0.49 -13.88
N GLY A 90 -1.80 -0.96 -13.87
CA GLY A 90 -2.94 -0.31 -14.52
C GLY A 90 -4.07 -1.28 -14.82
N LEU A 91 -4.98 -0.88 -15.70
CA LEU A 91 -6.04 -1.75 -16.21
C LEU A 91 -5.52 -2.50 -17.46
N PRO A 92 -5.47 -3.85 -17.46
CA PRO A 92 -5.01 -4.59 -18.62
C PRO A 92 -5.81 -4.31 -19.90
N ILE A 93 -5.11 -4.10 -21.01
CA ILE A 93 -5.70 -3.90 -22.34
C ILE A 93 -4.97 -4.78 -23.36
N PHE A 94 -5.77 -5.39 -24.24
CA PHE A 94 -5.30 -6.21 -25.34
C PHE A 94 -5.94 -5.74 -26.64
N GLU A 95 -5.12 -5.32 -27.60
CA GLU A 95 -5.59 -5.17 -28.98
C GLU A 95 -5.12 -6.38 -29.78
N ILE A 96 -6.06 -7.08 -30.40
CA ILE A 96 -5.84 -8.32 -31.14
C ILE A 96 -6.14 -8.04 -32.60
N SER A 97 -5.12 -8.11 -33.44
CA SER A 97 -5.22 -7.91 -34.87
C SER A 97 -5.85 -9.10 -35.61
N ALA A 98 -5.67 -10.32 -35.09
CA ALA A 98 -6.29 -11.54 -35.62
C ALA A 98 -6.26 -12.66 -34.56
N ALA A 99 -7.32 -13.47 -34.54
CA ALA A 99 -7.39 -14.74 -33.83
C ALA A 99 -7.86 -15.82 -34.80
N THR A 100 -7.07 -16.86 -35.03
CA THR A 100 -7.35 -17.89 -36.03
C THR A 100 -7.27 -19.28 -35.43
N SER A 101 -8.23 -20.16 -35.70
CA SER A 101 -8.19 -21.58 -35.31
C SER A 101 -8.99 -22.44 -36.29
N GLU A 102 -8.76 -23.76 -36.26
CA GLU A 102 -9.68 -24.75 -36.84
C GLU A 102 -11.05 -24.75 -36.11
N ASN A 103 -11.10 -24.27 -34.86
CA ASN A 103 -12.32 -24.12 -34.06
C ASN A 103 -12.98 -22.75 -34.29
N GLU A 104 -14.28 -22.66 -33.96
CA GLU A 104 -15.03 -21.40 -34.01
C GLU A 104 -14.51 -20.37 -33.00
N THR A 105 -13.93 -20.84 -31.90
CA THR A 105 -13.40 -20.00 -30.82
C THR A 105 -11.94 -20.28 -30.52
N VAL A 106 -11.28 -19.26 -29.97
CA VAL A 106 -9.91 -19.29 -29.45
C VAL A 106 -9.93 -18.86 -27.99
N GLU A 107 -9.28 -19.65 -27.14
CA GLU A 107 -9.18 -19.43 -25.71
C GLU A 107 -7.74 -19.18 -25.30
N PHE A 108 -7.53 -18.17 -24.48
CA PHE A 108 -6.23 -17.91 -23.86
C PHE A 108 -6.38 -17.37 -22.44
N ASP A 109 -5.40 -17.69 -21.60
CA ASP A 109 -5.27 -17.16 -20.26
C ASP A 109 -4.18 -16.07 -20.21
N ILE A 110 -4.35 -15.13 -19.30
CA ILE A 110 -3.33 -14.16 -18.90
C ILE A 110 -3.08 -14.34 -17.39
N ILE A 111 -1.82 -14.50 -17.01
CA ILE A 111 -1.39 -14.62 -15.60
C ILE A 111 -0.40 -13.50 -15.31
N TYR A 112 -0.50 -12.90 -14.12
CA TYR A 112 0.30 -11.74 -13.70
C TYR A 112 1.15 -12.08 -12.47
N SER A 113 2.36 -11.51 -12.39
CA SER A 113 3.20 -11.63 -11.19
C SER A 113 4.18 -10.48 -11.04
N GLU A 114 4.48 -10.07 -9.81
CA GLU A 114 5.63 -9.22 -9.50
C GLU A 114 6.96 -10.01 -9.53
N SER A 115 6.93 -11.30 -9.15
CA SER A 115 8.11 -12.15 -8.98
C SER A 115 8.24 -13.24 -10.05
N TRP A 116 9.46 -13.75 -10.23
CA TRP A 116 9.70 -14.89 -11.12
C TRP A 116 9.12 -16.20 -10.57
N GLU A 117 9.11 -16.39 -9.25
CA GLU A 117 8.47 -17.55 -8.63
C GLU A 117 6.96 -17.54 -8.90
N GLY A 118 6.30 -16.39 -8.69
CA GLY A 118 4.86 -16.25 -8.89
C GLY A 118 4.41 -16.50 -10.32
N ILE A 119 5.15 -16.03 -11.35
CA ILE A 119 4.71 -16.22 -12.74
C ILE A 119 4.68 -17.70 -13.15
N ASN A 120 5.42 -18.56 -12.46
CA ASN A 120 5.45 -20.00 -12.72
C ASN A 120 4.30 -20.77 -12.04
N ASN A 121 3.54 -20.12 -11.16
CA ASN A 121 2.35 -20.72 -10.56
C ASN A 121 1.13 -20.64 -11.48
N GLU A 122 0.11 -21.45 -11.17
CA GLU A 122 -1.14 -21.50 -11.93
C GLU A 122 -1.96 -20.20 -11.83
N GLN A 123 -1.94 -19.54 -10.67
CA GLN A 123 -2.68 -18.30 -10.38
C GLN A 123 -1.74 -17.10 -10.26
N GLY A 124 -0.52 -17.19 -10.81
CA GLY A 124 0.47 -16.13 -10.68
C GLY A 124 0.93 -15.98 -9.23
N ASP A 125 1.05 -14.73 -8.78
CA ASP A 125 1.33 -14.43 -7.37
C ASP A 125 0.09 -14.47 -6.46
N GLY A 126 -1.12 -14.67 -7.00
CA GLY A 126 -2.36 -14.80 -6.23
C GLY A 126 -2.76 -16.26 -5.91
N PRO A 127 -3.91 -16.49 -5.25
CA PRO A 127 -4.94 -15.51 -4.96
C PRO A 127 -4.85 -14.84 -3.57
N PHE A 128 -5.42 -13.63 -3.44
CA PHE A 128 -5.48 -12.85 -2.19
C PHE A 128 -6.91 -12.43 -1.84
N PHE A 129 -7.37 -12.69 -0.62
CA PHE A 129 -8.77 -12.49 -0.23
C PHE A 129 -8.98 -11.75 1.09
N LEU A 130 -7.99 -11.00 1.61
CA LEU A 130 -8.14 -10.38 2.92
C LEU A 130 -9.12 -9.19 2.94
N PHE A 131 -8.87 -8.13 2.17
CA PHE A 131 -9.46 -6.82 2.52
C PHE A 131 -10.35 -6.15 1.47
N SER A 132 -10.03 -6.25 0.19
CA SER A 132 -10.66 -5.37 -0.81
C SER A 132 -10.90 -6.03 -2.15
N ASN A 133 -11.81 -5.44 -2.91
CA ASN A 133 -12.07 -5.74 -4.31
C ASN A 133 -11.44 -4.71 -5.25
N ALA A 134 -10.47 -3.92 -4.78
CA ALA A 134 -9.85 -2.82 -5.51
C ALA A 134 -8.86 -3.27 -6.61
N MET A 135 -8.73 -4.59 -6.84
CA MET A 135 -7.81 -5.24 -7.77
C MET A 135 -8.33 -6.61 -8.19
N ASN A 136 -7.66 -7.25 -9.14
CA ASN A 136 -7.88 -8.67 -9.44
C ASN A 136 -7.25 -9.56 -8.34
N THR A 137 -8.09 -10.19 -7.53
CA THR A 137 -7.66 -11.05 -6.42
C THR A 137 -7.02 -12.36 -6.87
N TYR A 138 -7.32 -12.86 -8.06
CA TYR A 138 -6.83 -14.15 -8.57
C TYR A 138 -5.57 -14.04 -9.42
N ARG A 139 -5.21 -12.84 -9.89
CA ARG A 139 -4.01 -12.59 -10.71
C ARG A 139 -3.95 -13.46 -11.98
N ARG A 140 -5.12 -13.90 -12.44
CA ARG A 140 -5.37 -14.63 -13.68
C ARG A 140 -6.69 -14.20 -14.30
N GLU A 141 -6.70 -14.17 -15.63
CA GLU A 141 -7.89 -13.91 -16.46
C GLU A 141 -7.94 -14.91 -17.61
N SER A 142 -9.15 -15.26 -18.04
CA SER A 142 -9.39 -16.18 -19.14
C SER A 142 -10.29 -15.51 -20.17
N TYR A 143 -9.90 -15.58 -21.44
CA TYR A 143 -10.60 -14.96 -22.56
C TYR A 143 -10.99 -16.00 -23.59
N GLN A 144 -12.22 -15.91 -24.10
CA GLN A 144 -12.70 -16.69 -25.24
C GLN A 144 -13.14 -15.73 -26.35
N LEU A 145 -12.60 -15.91 -27.54
CA LEU A 145 -12.85 -15.07 -28.72
C LEU A 145 -13.37 -15.90 -29.87
N LYS A 146 -14.18 -15.31 -30.75
CA LYS A 146 -14.49 -15.91 -32.04
C LYS A 146 -13.28 -15.80 -32.97
N THR A 147 -13.03 -16.85 -33.74
CA THR A 147 -12.05 -16.85 -34.83
C THR A 147 -12.40 -15.73 -35.81
N SER A 148 -11.48 -14.79 -36.01
CA SER A 148 -11.67 -13.60 -36.82
C SER A 148 -10.34 -13.00 -37.27
N GLY A 149 -10.30 -12.54 -38.52
CA GLY A 149 -9.22 -11.68 -39.03
C GLY A 149 -9.44 -10.19 -38.78
N ALA A 150 -10.53 -9.81 -38.11
CA ALA A 150 -10.84 -8.43 -37.79
C ALA A 150 -10.23 -8.03 -36.42
N PRO A 151 -9.77 -6.77 -36.27
CA PRO A 151 -9.26 -6.27 -35.01
C PRO A 151 -10.31 -6.35 -33.89
N THR A 152 -9.88 -6.76 -32.70
CA THR A 152 -10.70 -6.83 -31.48
C THR A 152 -9.93 -6.18 -30.33
N ARG A 153 -10.60 -5.34 -29.55
CA ARG A 153 -10.04 -4.74 -28.31
C ARG A 153 -10.69 -5.39 -27.11
N LEU A 154 -9.87 -5.84 -26.16
CA LEU A 154 -10.29 -6.38 -24.88
C LEU A 154 -9.72 -5.49 -23.78
N GLU A 155 -10.51 -5.31 -22.73
CA GLU A 155 -10.12 -4.58 -21.52
C GLU A 155 -10.53 -5.46 -20.34
N ALA A 156 -9.60 -5.69 -19.43
CA ALA A 156 -9.89 -6.47 -18.23
C ALA A 156 -10.86 -5.70 -17.32
N ARG A 157 -11.68 -6.44 -16.57
CA ARG A 157 -12.62 -5.84 -15.61
C ARG A 157 -11.91 -5.23 -14.39
N HIS A 158 -10.87 -5.91 -13.93
CA HIS A 158 -10.20 -5.60 -12.67
C HIS A 158 -8.78 -5.13 -12.92
N ALA A 159 -8.35 -4.11 -12.18
CA ALA A 159 -7.01 -3.56 -12.31
C ALA A 159 -5.94 -4.54 -11.81
N GLN A 160 -4.78 -4.49 -12.47
CA GLN A 160 -3.53 -5.14 -12.08
C GLN A 160 -2.54 -4.02 -11.78
N GLN A 161 -2.45 -3.59 -10.52
CA GLN A 161 -1.79 -2.34 -10.14
C GLN A 161 -0.28 -2.49 -9.90
N SER A 162 0.25 -3.71 -9.96
CA SER A 162 1.69 -4.00 -9.89
C SER A 162 1.99 -5.41 -10.40
N GLN A 163 2.78 -5.50 -11.47
CA GLN A 163 3.24 -6.74 -12.09
C GLN A 163 4.49 -6.46 -12.93
N ARG A 164 5.51 -7.30 -12.82
CA ARG A 164 6.69 -7.28 -13.71
C ARG A 164 6.56 -8.29 -14.82
N TYR A 165 5.90 -9.41 -14.54
CA TYR A 165 5.77 -10.52 -15.44
C TYR A 165 4.32 -10.72 -15.86
N GLN A 166 4.10 -10.99 -17.14
CA GLN A 166 2.79 -11.34 -17.69
C GLN A 166 2.94 -12.55 -18.60
N LYS A 167 2.21 -13.63 -18.29
CA LYS A 167 2.25 -14.89 -19.03
C LYS A 167 0.96 -15.05 -19.82
N VAL A 168 1.09 -15.32 -21.12
CA VAL A 168 -0.04 -15.65 -22.00
C VAL A 168 -0.01 -17.14 -22.27
N ILE A 169 -1.11 -17.84 -22.02
CA ILE A 169 -1.26 -19.26 -22.32
C ILE A 169 -2.38 -19.44 -23.35
N LEU A 170 -2.03 -19.79 -24.58
CA LEU A 170 -2.99 -20.16 -25.61
C LEU A 170 -3.46 -21.60 -25.38
N ARG A 171 -4.75 -21.78 -25.11
CA ARG A 171 -5.35 -23.07 -24.72
C ARG A 171 -5.93 -23.85 -25.88
N THR A 172 -6.32 -23.17 -26.95
CA THR A 172 -6.93 -23.83 -28.11
C THR A 172 -5.84 -24.44 -29.00
N PRO A 173 -5.86 -25.76 -29.28
CA PRO A 173 -4.93 -26.37 -30.22
C PRO A 173 -5.08 -25.81 -31.64
N LYS A 174 -4.01 -25.91 -32.45
CA LYS A 174 -3.98 -25.42 -33.84
C LYS A 174 -4.55 -24.01 -34.04
N SER A 175 -4.33 -23.13 -33.06
CA SER A 175 -4.79 -21.75 -33.10
C SER A 175 -3.63 -20.76 -33.11
N THR A 176 -3.93 -19.49 -33.37
CA THR A 176 -2.99 -18.38 -33.31
C THR A 176 -3.72 -17.12 -32.86
N VAL A 177 -3.10 -16.36 -31.95
CA VAL A 177 -3.56 -15.03 -31.55
C VAL A 177 -2.45 -14.02 -31.81
N LYS A 178 -2.79 -12.92 -32.48
CA LYS A 178 -1.87 -11.84 -32.82
C LYS A 178 -2.24 -10.54 -32.10
N PHE A 179 -1.53 -10.23 -31.03
CA PHE A 179 -1.71 -9.00 -30.26
C PHE A 179 -1.00 -7.84 -30.97
N SER A 180 -1.71 -6.77 -31.33
CA SER A 180 -1.19 -5.44 -31.70
C SER A 180 -0.94 -4.55 -30.47
N VAL A 181 -1.53 -4.84 -29.32
CA VAL A 181 -1.17 -4.25 -28.03
C VAL A 181 -1.38 -5.30 -26.95
N ILE A 182 -0.43 -5.38 -26.03
CA ILE A 182 -0.59 -6.05 -24.74
C ILE A 182 0.07 -5.16 -23.71
N GLY A 183 -0.69 -4.72 -22.71
CA GLY A 183 -0.21 -3.74 -21.74
C GLY A 183 -1.29 -3.29 -20.77
N PHE A 184 -1.09 -2.09 -20.23
CA PHE A 184 -1.97 -1.51 -19.23
C PHE A 184 -2.31 -0.06 -19.60
N ARG A 185 -3.51 0.39 -19.21
CA ARG A 185 -3.91 1.79 -19.19
C ARG A 185 -3.83 2.32 -17.77
N ASN A 186 -3.30 3.54 -17.63
CA ASN A 186 -3.25 4.21 -16.34
C ASN A 186 -4.67 4.50 -15.85
N LEU A 187 -4.96 4.19 -14.59
CA LEU A 187 -6.22 4.63 -13.94
C LEU A 187 -6.09 6.04 -13.35
N ARG A 188 -4.88 6.42 -12.95
CA ARG A 188 -4.58 7.76 -12.46
C ARG A 188 -4.10 8.63 -13.61
N GLN A 189 -4.68 9.83 -13.75
CA GLN A 189 -4.15 10.84 -14.65
C GLN A 189 -2.75 11.26 -14.19
N GLU A 190 -1.77 11.26 -15.11
CA GLU A 190 -0.41 11.68 -14.77
C GLU A 190 -0.39 13.16 -14.32
N VAL A 191 0.05 13.35 -13.09
CA VAL A 191 0.46 14.67 -12.58
C VAL A 191 1.98 14.64 -12.52
N SER A 192 2.65 15.71 -12.90
CA SER A 192 4.11 15.85 -12.73
C SER A 192 4.47 15.74 -11.24
N THR A 193 4.92 14.56 -10.78
CA THR A 193 4.86 14.14 -9.36
C THR A 193 6.19 14.01 -8.61
N ALA A 194 7.32 14.42 -9.18
CA ALA A 194 8.52 14.57 -8.34
C ALA A 194 8.48 15.93 -7.62
N SER A 195 7.87 15.96 -6.43
CA SER A 195 7.89 17.16 -5.58
C SER A 195 9.24 17.36 -4.88
N SER A 196 9.96 16.25 -4.64
CA SER A 196 11.22 16.22 -3.88
C SER A 196 12.21 15.23 -4.51
N SER A 197 13.51 15.48 -4.37
CA SER A 197 14.61 14.67 -4.91
C SER A 197 15.75 14.53 -3.89
N PHE A 198 16.50 13.44 -4.02
CA PHE A 198 17.71 13.17 -3.27
C PHE A 198 18.78 12.59 -4.21
N ARG A 199 20.01 13.04 -4.05
CA ARG A 199 21.19 12.49 -4.72
C ARG A 199 22.39 12.61 -3.79
N CYS A 200 23.29 11.64 -3.85
CA CYS A 200 24.57 11.68 -3.15
C CYS A 200 25.68 11.04 -4.00
N SER A 201 26.90 11.02 -3.44
CA SER A 201 28.07 10.41 -4.08
C SER A 201 28.04 8.87 -4.15
N ASP A 202 27.06 8.18 -3.54
CA ASP A 202 26.87 6.73 -3.62
C ASP A 202 25.68 6.37 -4.53
N GLU A 203 25.98 5.79 -5.70
CA GLU A 203 24.96 5.42 -6.69
C GLU A 203 23.99 4.32 -6.21
N ALA A 204 24.37 3.48 -5.24
CA ALA A 204 23.45 2.50 -4.68
C ALA A 204 22.39 3.20 -3.81
N LEU A 205 22.78 4.18 -3.00
CA LEU A 205 21.83 4.97 -2.20
C LEU A 205 20.89 5.79 -3.10
N ASN A 206 21.39 6.32 -4.22
CA ASN A 206 20.56 7.02 -5.21
C ASN A 206 19.48 6.10 -5.79
N ARG A 207 19.83 4.87 -6.17
CA ARG A 207 18.84 3.87 -6.66
C ARG A 207 17.83 3.50 -5.58
N ILE A 208 18.31 3.21 -4.36
CA ILE A 208 17.44 2.87 -3.22
C ILE A 208 16.42 3.98 -2.96
N TYR A 209 16.84 5.25 -2.97
CA TYR A 209 15.92 6.38 -2.83
C TYR A 209 14.88 6.42 -3.95
N ASN A 210 15.31 6.30 -5.22
CA ASN A 210 14.43 6.38 -6.38
C ASN A 210 13.39 5.26 -6.41
N ASP A 211 13.80 4.03 -6.13
CA ASP A 211 12.87 2.88 -6.03
C ASP A 211 11.89 3.10 -4.86
N GLY A 212 12.33 3.71 -3.76
CA GLY A 212 11.46 4.04 -2.63
C GLY A 212 10.45 5.15 -2.95
N ALA A 213 10.86 6.22 -3.63
CA ALA A 213 9.96 7.27 -4.10
C ALA A 213 8.91 6.73 -5.09
N ARG A 214 9.31 5.78 -5.95
CA ARG A 214 8.38 5.07 -6.83
C ARG A 214 7.42 4.17 -6.06
N THR A 215 7.91 3.48 -5.02
CA THR A 215 7.06 2.67 -4.13
C THR A 215 5.98 3.53 -3.48
N VAL A 216 6.34 4.73 -2.99
CA VAL A 216 5.39 5.70 -2.44
C VAL A 216 4.32 6.07 -3.45
N GLU A 217 4.69 6.38 -4.70
CA GLU A 217 3.71 6.70 -5.74
C GLU A 217 2.76 5.51 -6.02
N MET A 218 3.30 4.29 -6.17
CA MET A 218 2.51 3.08 -6.43
C MET A 218 1.57 2.69 -5.28
N CYS A 219 1.94 3.04 -4.04
CA CYS A 219 1.17 2.73 -2.84
C CYS A 219 0.36 3.94 -2.33
N THR A 220 0.06 4.89 -3.20
CA THR A 220 -0.96 5.93 -2.95
C THR A 220 -2.13 5.72 -3.90
N MET A 221 -3.27 6.34 -3.59
CA MET A 221 -4.51 6.32 -4.38
C MET A 221 -5.13 7.71 -4.40
N ALA A 222 -5.58 8.20 -5.56
CA ALA A 222 -6.42 9.40 -5.65
C ALA A 222 -7.89 9.06 -5.37
N ALA A 223 -8.69 10.03 -4.90
CA ALA A 223 -10.15 9.82 -4.78
C ALA A 223 -10.76 9.45 -6.14
N GLY A 224 -11.65 8.47 -6.16
CA GLY A 224 -12.30 8.02 -7.39
C GLY A 224 -11.46 7.12 -8.30
N GLU A 225 -10.25 6.71 -7.89
CA GLU A 225 -9.31 5.95 -8.74
C GLU A 225 -9.69 4.48 -8.89
N THR A 226 -10.30 3.86 -7.87
CA THR A 226 -10.76 2.47 -7.96
C THR A 226 -12.01 2.33 -8.82
N LEU A 227 -12.07 1.24 -9.59
CA LEU A 227 -13.23 0.90 -10.41
C LEU A 227 -14.25 0.06 -9.62
N PRO A 228 -15.56 0.21 -9.89
CA PRO A 228 -16.58 -0.65 -9.30
C PRO A 228 -16.37 -2.14 -9.65
N SER A 229 -16.32 -2.97 -8.61
CA SER A 229 -16.09 -4.40 -8.75
C SER A 229 -17.37 -5.14 -9.14
N TRP A 230 -18.54 -4.56 -8.89
CA TRP A 230 -19.86 -5.08 -9.29
C TRP A 230 -20.51 -4.20 -10.35
N GLU A 231 -21.57 -4.72 -10.98
CA GLU A 231 -22.36 -3.99 -11.97
C GLU A 231 -23.86 -4.10 -11.61
N VAL A 232 -24.52 -2.98 -11.34
CA VAL A 232 -25.96 -2.96 -11.08
C VAL A 232 -26.71 -2.92 -12.41
N THR A 233 -27.67 -3.82 -12.58
CA THR A 233 -28.50 -3.93 -13.79
C THR A 233 -29.98 -3.79 -13.43
N ASP A 234 -30.84 -3.63 -14.44
CA ASP A 234 -32.29 -3.50 -14.25
C ASP A 234 -32.96 -4.71 -13.59
N ILE A 235 -32.30 -5.87 -13.56
CA ILE A 235 -32.87 -7.13 -13.04
C ILE A 235 -32.14 -7.68 -11.80
N GLY A 236 -31.06 -7.03 -11.38
CA GLY A 236 -30.24 -7.42 -10.22
C GLY A 236 -28.82 -6.88 -10.30
N THR A 237 -28.01 -7.13 -9.27
CA THR A 237 -26.60 -6.75 -9.25
C THR A 237 -25.73 -7.93 -9.64
N ARG A 238 -24.92 -7.74 -10.68
CA ARG A 238 -23.97 -8.73 -11.19
C ARG A 238 -22.70 -8.69 -10.36
N VAL A 239 -22.36 -9.85 -9.81
CA VAL A 239 -21.17 -10.09 -9.01
C VAL A 239 -20.25 -11.03 -9.77
N PHE A 240 -18.99 -10.62 -9.94
CA PHE A 240 -17.95 -11.39 -10.60
C PHE A 240 -17.08 -12.12 -9.56
N GLY A 241 -16.46 -13.22 -9.98
CA GLY A 241 -15.57 -14.03 -9.15
C GLY A 241 -14.37 -13.28 -8.59
N GLN A 242 -14.44 -12.90 -7.32
CA GLN A 242 -13.40 -12.21 -6.54
C GLN A 242 -13.54 -12.50 -5.03
N HIS A 243 -12.81 -11.76 -4.19
CA HIS A 243 -13.05 -11.65 -2.75
C HIS A 243 -14.54 -11.50 -2.44
N TRP A 244 -14.99 -12.24 -1.41
CA TRP A 244 -16.35 -12.19 -0.88
C TRP A 244 -16.53 -10.91 -0.08
N ALA A 245 -17.09 -9.89 -0.72
CA ALA A 245 -17.35 -8.60 -0.09
C ALA A 245 -18.49 -8.73 0.92
N PRO A 246 -18.24 -8.57 2.23
CA PRO A 246 -19.28 -8.63 3.24
C PRO A 246 -20.10 -7.34 3.28
N CYS A 247 -21.40 -7.45 3.54
CA CYS A 247 -22.23 -6.29 3.88
C CYS A 247 -21.75 -5.71 5.21
N ARG A 248 -21.27 -4.47 5.20
CA ARG A 248 -20.62 -3.81 6.32
C ARG A 248 -21.56 -3.54 7.49
N GLN A 249 -22.85 -3.39 7.21
CA GLN A 249 -23.91 -3.23 8.23
C GLN A 249 -24.07 -4.47 9.13
N GLY A 250 -23.62 -5.64 8.67
CA GLY A 250 -23.90 -6.92 9.32
C GLY A 250 -22.75 -7.63 10.01
N THR A 251 -21.61 -6.97 10.15
CA THR A 251 -20.38 -7.58 10.70
C THR A 251 -20.47 -8.02 12.18
N ARG A 252 -21.61 -7.81 12.84
CA ARG A 252 -21.90 -8.23 14.22
C ARG A 252 -23.15 -9.11 14.34
N TRP A 253 -23.79 -9.46 13.22
CA TRP A 253 -24.98 -10.29 13.27
C TRP A 253 -24.66 -11.68 13.82
N THR A 254 -25.55 -12.19 14.65
CA THR A 254 -25.46 -13.51 15.30
C THR A 254 -26.40 -14.47 14.56
N ASP A 255 -27.49 -14.87 15.22
CA ASP A 255 -28.57 -15.65 14.65
C ASP A 255 -29.40 -14.79 13.69
N VAL A 256 -29.38 -15.15 12.41
CA VAL A 256 -30.08 -14.44 11.34
C VAL A 256 -30.67 -15.40 10.32
N ILE A 257 -31.72 -14.94 9.65
CA ILE A 257 -32.24 -15.55 8.44
C ILE A 257 -31.91 -14.60 7.29
N VAL A 258 -31.15 -15.10 6.32
CA VAL A 258 -30.75 -14.39 5.10
C VAL A 258 -31.50 -14.99 3.91
N GLU A 259 -32.22 -14.15 3.18
CA GLU A 259 -33.00 -14.53 2.00
C GLU A 259 -32.57 -13.66 0.82
N PHE A 260 -32.38 -14.25 -0.36
CA PHE A 260 -32.11 -13.54 -1.61
C PHE A 260 -32.40 -14.44 -2.82
N ASP A 261 -32.55 -13.84 -4.00
CA ASP A 261 -32.61 -14.57 -5.27
C ASP A 261 -31.27 -14.47 -5.99
N VAL A 262 -30.86 -15.56 -6.65
CA VAL A 262 -29.67 -15.59 -7.50
C VAL A 262 -29.97 -16.17 -8.88
N LEU A 263 -29.40 -15.56 -9.92
CA LEU A 263 -29.42 -16.06 -11.29
C LEU A 263 -27.98 -16.27 -11.76
N ILE A 264 -27.64 -17.49 -12.17
CA ILE A 264 -26.29 -17.84 -12.58
C ILE A 264 -26.11 -17.51 -14.05
N GLU A 265 -25.16 -16.63 -14.37
CA GLU A 265 -24.80 -16.28 -15.75
C GLU A 265 -23.65 -17.16 -16.25
N GLN A 266 -22.68 -17.47 -15.40
CA GLN A 266 -21.51 -18.26 -15.76
C GLN A 266 -21.02 -19.13 -14.59
N SER A 267 -20.85 -20.43 -14.86
CA SER A 267 -20.25 -21.48 -14.01
C SER A 267 -20.88 -21.75 -12.64
N GLY A 268 -21.33 -20.74 -11.90
CA GLY A 268 -21.86 -20.90 -10.56
C GLY A 268 -22.21 -19.60 -9.84
N ALA A 269 -22.66 -19.73 -8.60
CA ALA A 269 -22.93 -18.64 -7.67
C ALA A 269 -22.27 -18.92 -6.31
N SER A 270 -21.93 -17.88 -5.56
CA SER A 270 -21.31 -18.05 -4.25
C SER A 270 -21.63 -16.91 -3.29
N TRP A 271 -21.82 -17.28 -2.03
CA TRP A 271 -22.11 -16.36 -0.94
C TRP A 271 -21.46 -16.87 0.34
N GLY A 272 -21.22 -15.97 1.29
CA GLY A 272 -20.72 -16.31 2.62
C GLY A 272 -21.66 -15.83 3.73
N VAL A 273 -21.72 -16.56 4.84
CA VAL A 273 -22.39 -16.14 6.09
C VAL A 273 -21.40 -16.15 7.24
N HIS A 274 -21.71 -15.44 8.33
CA HIS A 274 -20.75 -15.17 9.41
C HIS A 274 -19.47 -14.49 8.89
N MET A 275 -19.59 -13.69 7.83
CA MET A 275 -18.46 -13.06 7.16
C MET A 275 -18.08 -11.74 7.83
N VAL A 276 -16.87 -11.68 8.38
CA VAL A 276 -16.20 -10.42 8.77
C VAL A 276 -15.02 -10.19 7.85
N THR A 277 -14.03 -11.08 7.93
CA THR A 277 -12.93 -11.22 6.97
C THR A 277 -12.94 -12.65 6.41
N ASN A 278 -13.10 -13.63 7.30
CA ASN A 278 -13.44 -15.02 7.04
C ASN A 278 -14.89 -15.32 7.46
N GLY A 279 -15.40 -16.46 7.01
CA GLY A 279 -16.72 -16.97 7.39
C GLY A 279 -16.98 -18.36 6.82
N LEU A 280 -18.25 -18.72 6.68
CA LEU A 280 -18.73 -19.94 6.02
C LEU A 280 -19.20 -19.61 4.60
N ILE A 281 -18.50 -20.13 3.60
CA ILE A 281 -18.69 -19.85 2.19
C ILE A 281 -19.39 -21.02 1.51
N PHE A 282 -20.45 -20.75 0.76
CA PHE A 282 -21.12 -21.71 -0.11
C PHE A 282 -20.77 -21.43 -1.57
N CYS A 283 -20.43 -22.48 -2.32
CA CYS A 283 -20.21 -22.42 -3.77
C CYS A 283 -21.19 -23.37 -4.46
N LEU A 284 -22.14 -22.82 -5.21
CA LEU A 284 -23.07 -23.53 -6.08
C LEU A 284 -22.44 -23.65 -7.47
N ASP A 285 -22.12 -24.88 -7.87
CA ASP A 285 -21.47 -25.20 -9.14
C ASP A 285 -22.48 -25.82 -10.13
N VAL A 286 -22.62 -25.20 -11.30
CA VAL A 286 -23.60 -25.63 -12.32
C VAL A 286 -23.17 -26.94 -12.98
N GLU A 287 -21.89 -27.09 -13.29
CA GLU A 287 -21.35 -28.25 -13.99
C GLU A 287 -21.43 -29.49 -13.09
N LYS A 288 -20.98 -29.35 -11.84
CA LYS A 288 -21.01 -30.43 -10.84
C LYS A 288 -22.40 -30.66 -10.27
N ARG A 289 -23.33 -29.72 -10.48
CA ARG A 289 -24.70 -29.71 -9.90
C ARG A 289 -24.67 -29.96 -8.40
N SER A 290 -23.79 -29.25 -7.71
CA SER A 290 -23.58 -29.40 -6.27
C SER A 290 -23.38 -28.06 -5.58
N ILE A 291 -23.64 -28.04 -4.28
CA ILE A 291 -23.22 -26.97 -3.38
C ILE A 291 -22.10 -27.51 -2.51
N THR A 292 -21.00 -26.78 -2.41
CA THR A 292 -19.89 -27.06 -1.49
C THR A 292 -19.78 -25.96 -0.45
N ALA A 293 -19.37 -26.30 0.76
CA ALA A 293 -19.15 -25.34 1.84
C ALA A 293 -17.70 -25.35 2.32
N PHE A 294 -17.17 -24.16 2.62
CA PHE A 294 -15.81 -23.95 3.11
C PHE A 294 -15.81 -22.95 4.26
N GLU A 295 -14.96 -23.17 5.25
CA GLU A 295 -14.64 -22.16 6.26
C GLU A 295 -13.29 -21.52 5.95
N GLY A 296 -13.25 -20.19 5.93
CA GLY A 296 -12.03 -19.43 5.70
C GLY A 296 -12.30 -18.13 4.94
N LEU A 297 -11.26 -17.63 4.27
CA LEU A 297 -11.35 -16.45 3.39
C LEU A 297 -11.93 -16.77 2.00
N SER A 298 -11.84 -18.03 1.58
CA SER A 298 -12.26 -18.47 0.25
C SER A 298 -12.48 -19.99 0.18
N HIS A 299 -12.86 -20.48 -0.99
CA HIS A 299 -12.93 -21.90 -1.34
C HIS A 299 -11.57 -22.58 -1.60
N VAL A 300 -10.46 -21.82 -1.62
CA VAL A 300 -9.10 -22.34 -1.84
C VAL A 300 -8.14 -21.87 -0.74
N ASN A 301 -7.02 -22.57 -0.58
CA ASN A 301 -5.95 -22.12 0.32
C ASN A 301 -5.32 -20.84 -0.23
N SER A 302 -5.02 -19.92 0.68
CA SER A 302 -4.24 -18.70 0.43
C SER A 302 -3.24 -18.54 1.59
N VAL A 303 -2.91 -17.31 1.98
CA VAL A 303 -2.12 -17.05 3.20
C VAL A 303 -2.73 -17.71 4.45
N PHE A 304 -4.07 -17.88 4.47
CA PHE A 304 -4.77 -18.74 5.42
C PHE A 304 -5.37 -19.98 4.73
N PRO A 305 -5.36 -21.14 5.39
CA PRO A 305 -5.98 -22.35 4.86
C PRO A 305 -7.50 -22.22 4.80
N SER A 306 -8.11 -22.86 3.80
CA SER A 306 -9.55 -23.06 3.67
C SER A 306 -9.91 -24.47 4.13
N THR A 307 -10.94 -24.58 4.97
CA THR A 307 -11.38 -25.85 5.55
C THR A 307 -12.69 -26.30 4.89
N PRO A 308 -12.71 -27.39 4.11
CA PRO A 308 -13.95 -27.93 3.56
C PRO A 308 -14.91 -28.35 4.68
N ARG A 309 -16.18 -27.97 4.55
CA ARG A 309 -17.25 -28.23 5.53
C ARG A 309 -18.35 -29.16 5.02
N GLY A 310 -18.51 -29.31 3.70
CA GLY A 310 -19.43 -30.29 3.13
C GLY A 310 -19.65 -30.14 1.63
N SER A 311 -20.36 -31.11 1.05
CA SER A 311 -20.76 -31.14 -0.36
C SER A 311 -22.10 -31.84 -0.51
N TRP A 312 -23.05 -31.22 -1.22
CA TRP A 312 -24.42 -31.71 -1.38
C TRP A 312 -24.83 -31.62 -2.85
N THR A 313 -25.52 -32.64 -3.36
CA THR A 313 -26.03 -32.65 -4.74
C THR A 313 -27.34 -31.86 -4.85
N LEU A 314 -27.50 -31.13 -5.95
CA LEU A 314 -28.73 -30.40 -6.27
C LEU A 314 -29.74 -31.26 -7.05
N GLY A 315 -29.39 -32.52 -7.36
CA GLY A 315 -30.28 -33.45 -8.05
C GLY A 315 -30.82 -32.87 -9.36
N GLY A 316 -32.15 -32.88 -9.53
CA GLY A 316 -32.86 -32.38 -10.72
C GLY A 316 -33.21 -30.89 -10.71
N LYS A 317 -32.74 -30.09 -9.75
CA LYS A 317 -33.08 -28.65 -9.65
C LYS A 317 -32.73 -27.87 -10.92
N THR A 318 -33.58 -26.92 -11.31
CA THR A 318 -33.35 -26.08 -12.50
C THR A 318 -32.42 -24.92 -12.13
N LEU A 319 -31.21 -24.88 -12.72
CA LEU A 319 -30.18 -23.88 -12.39
C LEU A 319 -30.10 -22.71 -13.40
N GLY A 320 -30.95 -22.71 -14.43
CA GLY A 320 -30.96 -21.68 -15.49
C GLY A 320 -31.99 -20.55 -15.29
N ASN A 321 -32.70 -20.56 -14.16
CA ASN A 321 -33.67 -19.52 -13.77
C ASN A 321 -33.23 -18.87 -12.45
N TRP A 322 -33.99 -17.90 -11.96
CA TRP A 322 -33.83 -17.38 -10.61
C TRP A 322 -34.02 -18.51 -9.58
N ILE A 323 -33.08 -18.61 -8.66
CA ILE A 323 -33.02 -19.56 -7.56
C ILE A 323 -33.27 -18.81 -6.26
N ALA A 324 -34.27 -19.21 -5.49
CA ALA A 324 -34.50 -18.63 -4.17
C ALA A 324 -33.56 -19.29 -3.15
N VAL A 325 -32.75 -18.48 -2.46
CA VAL A 325 -31.81 -18.94 -1.45
C VAL A 325 -32.24 -18.44 -0.08
N LYS A 326 -32.27 -19.36 0.89
CA LYS A 326 -32.48 -19.03 2.30
C LYS A 326 -31.43 -19.69 3.16
N VAL A 327 -30.73 -18.90 3.97
CA VAL A 327 -29.73 -19.37 4.93
C VAL A 327 -30.17 -18.97 6.33
N SER A 328 -30.37 -19.94 7.22
CA SER A 328 -30.70 -19.70 8.62
C SER A 328 -29.50 -20.04 9.50
N THR A 329 -29.00 -19.08 10.25
CA THR A 329 -27.92 -19.23 11.22
C THR A 329 -28.52 -19.21 12.63
N VAL A 330 -28.28 -20.24 13.44
CA VAL A 330 -28.75 -20.32 14.82
C VAL A 330 -27.66 -20.95 15.69
N GLY A 331 -27.04 -20.14 16.55
CA GLY A 331 -25.92 -20.52 17.40
C GLY A 331 -24.72 -21.06 16.62
N ALA A 332 -24.55 -22.38 16.67
CA ALA A 332 -23.47 -23.10 16.00
C ALA A 332 -23.94 -23.89 14.76
N SER A 333 -25.17 -23.63 14.29
CA SER A 333 -25.79 -24.35 13.20
C SER A 333 -26.16 -23.42 12.05
N VAL A 334 -25.94 -23.89 10.82
CA VAL A 334 -26.35 -23.21 9.59
C VAL A 334 -27.18 -24.18 8.75
N THR A 335 -28.37 -23.75 8.36
CA THR A 335 -29.24 -24.49 7.42
C THR A 335 -29.37 -23.70 6.13
N LEU A 336 -29.17 -24.39 5.00
CA LEU A 336 -29.32 -23.84 3.66
C LEU A 336 -30.53 -24.49 2.97
N GLU A 337 -31.42 -23.64 2.47
CA GLU A 337 -32.55 -23.99 1.63
C GLU A 337 -32.38 -23.38 0.24
N ILE A 338 -32.73 -24.16 -0.78
CA ILE A 338 -32.73 -23.75 -2.20
C ILE A 338 -34.11 -24.06 -2.77
N ASP A 339 -34.81 -23.05 -3.25
CA ASP A 339 -36.19 -23.12 -3.73
C ASP A 339 -37.15 -23.77 -2.70
N GLY A 340 -36.92 -23.47 -1.41
CA GLY A 340 -37.69 -24.02 -0.28
C GLY A 340 -37.34 -25.46 0.12
N ASP A 341 -36.45 -26.14 -0.62
CA ASP A 341 -35.95 -27.45 -0.22
C ASP A 341 -34.70 -27.29 0.65
N LYS A 342 -34.68 -27.93 1.82
CA LYS A 342 -33.48 -28.01 2.66
C LYS A 342 -32.39 -28.83 1.97
N VAL A 343 -31.30 -28.18 1.58
CA VAL A 343 -30.16 -28.79 0.87
C VAL A 343 -29.02 -29.17 1.82
N ALA A 344 -28.72 -28.33 2.81
CA ALA A 344 -27.62 -28.57 3.73
C ALA A 344 -27.97 -28.17 5.16
N THR A 345 -27.41 -28.91 6.12
CA THR A 345 -27.37 -28.52 7.54
C THR A 345 -25.95 -28.78 8.03
N LEU A 346 -25.33 -27.74 8.57
CA LEU A 346 -24.04 -27.81 9.26
C LEU A 346 -24.26 -27.51 10.73
N GLU A 347 -23.59 -28.24 11.61
CA GLU A 347 -23.70 -28.11 13.06
C GLU A 347 -22.30 -28.01 13.67
N SER A 348 -22.24 -27.59 14.94
CA SER A 348 -20.99 -27.47 15.71
C SER A 348 -19.96 -26.54 15.06
N LEU A 349 -20.42 -25.48 14.40
CA LEU A 349 -19.57 -24.42 13.86
C LEU A 349 -18.96 -23.62 15.01
N ASN A 350 -17.69 -23.26 14.84
CA ASN A 350 -16.94 -22.44 15.78
C ASN A 350 -16.01 -21.50 15.01
N ILE A 351 -16.62 -20.70 14.13
CA ILE A 351 -15.92 -19.82 13.21
C ILE A 351 -15.48 -18.60 13.98
N HIS A 352 -14.16 -18.47 14.18
CA HIS A 352 -13.57 -17.32 14.83
C HIS A 352 -13.25 -16.24 13.79
N PRO A 353 -13.74 -15.00 13.95
CA PRO A 353 -13.34 -13.89 13.09
C PRO A 353 -11.83 -13.65 13.20
N LEU A 354 -11.11 -13.69 12.07
CA LEU A 354 -9.66 -13.47 12.01
C LEU A 354 -9.27 -12.04 12.41
N LEU A 355 -10.19 -11.09 12.26
CA LEU A 355 -10.01 -9.68 12.60
C LEU A 355 -11.23 -9.20 13.37
N GLY A 356 -10.97 -8.37 14.39
CA GLY A 356 -12.00 -7.87 15.28
C GLY A 356 -12.29 -8.80 16.46
N GLY A 357 -12.71 -8.19 17.58
CA GLY A 357 -13.05 -8.90 18.82
C GLY A 357 -14.48 -9.43 18.87
N ALA A 358 -15.08 -9.78 17.72
CA ALA A 358 -16.45 -10.28 17.67
C ALA A 358 -16.55 -11.73 18.17
N ALA A 359 -17.74 -12.12 18.63
CA ALA A 359 -17.98 -13.49 19.09
C ALA A 359 -17.90 -14.48 17.93
N ASN A 360 -17.68 -15.76 18.25
CA ASN A 360 -17.67 -16.81 17.23
C ASN A 360 -19.05 -16.94 16.57
N ASN A 361 -19.05 -17.36 15.30
CA ASN A 361 -20.25 -17.47 14.46
C ASN A 361 -21.04 -16.15 14.39
N THR A 362 -20.33 -15.03 14.36
CA THR A 362 -20.91 -13.72 14.04
C THR A 362 -20.37 -13.21 12.72
N GLY A 363 -21.13 -12.33 12.07
CA GLY A 363 -20.73 -11.69 10.84
C GLY A 363 -21.85 -11.64 9.83
N SER A 364 -21.52 -11.09 8.66
CA SER A 364 -22.49 -10.67 7.67
C SER A 364 -22.74 -11.71 6.59
N ILE A 365 -23.66 -11.36 5.68
CA ILE A 365 -23.74 -11.93 4.33
C ILE A 365 -22.65 -11.31 3.46
N ALA A 366 -22.03 -12.11 2.59
CA ALA A 366 -21.06 -11.65 1.60
C ALA A 366 -21.32 -12.26 0.22
N PHE A 367 -20.98 -11.54 -0.84
CA PHE A 367 -21.04 -12.03 -2.22
C PHE A 367 -19.67 -11.92 -2.89
N GLY A 368 -19.33 -12.91 -3.71
CA GLY A 368 -18.05 -13.05 -4.39
C GLY A 368 -17.99 -14.41 -5.05
N GLY A 369 -16.80 -14.95 -5.30
CA GLY A 369 -16.72 -16.32 -5.80
C GLY A 369 -15.41 -16.72 -6.46
N PRO A 370 -15.29 -18.02 -6.82
CA PRO A 370 -14.29 -18.50 -7.77
C PRO A 370 -14.19 -17.61 -9.02
N SER A 371 -12.99 -17.45 -9.58
CA SER A 371 -12.73 -16.50 -10.69
C SER A 371 -13.60 -16.69 -11.94
N SER A 372 -14.10 -17.90 -12.18
CA SER A 372 -14.98 -18.21 -13.32
C SER A 372 -16.47 -17.93 -13.05
N TYR A 373 -16.86 -17.65 -11.81
CA TYR A 373 -18.26 -17.50 -11.44
C TYR A 373 -18.75 -16.08 -11.75
N THR A 374 -19.92 -15.99 -12.38
CA THR A 374 -20.66 -14.73 -12.54
C THR A 374 -22.14 -14.99 -12.28
N ALA A 375 -22.73 -14.20 -11.38
CA ALA A 375 -24.14 -14.33 -11.03
C ALA A 375 -24.77 -12.97 -10.69
N LEU A 376 -26.07 -12.86 -10.95
CA LEU A 376 -26.92 -11.74 -10.58
C LEU A 376 -27.62 -12.03 -9.25
N TYR A 377 -27.64 -11.06 -8.34
CA TYR A 377 -28.29 -11.16 -7.03
C TYR A 377 -29.36 -10.08 -6.90
N ARG A 378 -30.48 -10.41 -6.24
CA ARG A 378 -31.54 -9.45 -5.91
C ARG A 378 -32.31 -9.84 -4.66
N ASN A 379 -33.15 -8.91 -4.18
CA ASN A 379 -34.09 -9.14 -3.08
C ASN A 379 -33.41 -9.61 -1.78
N LEU A 380 -32.26 -9.02 -1.41
CA LEU A 380 -31.57 -9.38 -0.17
C LEU A 380 -32.37 -8.87 1.03
N LEU A 381 -32.77 -9.81 1.89
CA LEU A 381 -33.43 -9.57 3.17
C LEU A 381 -32.69 -10.32 4.27
N VAL A 382 -32.42 -9.63 5.38
CA VAL A 382 -31.83 -10.21 6.59
C VAL A 382 -32.74 -9.89 7.77
N THR A 383 -33.17 -10.93 8.48
CA THR A 383 -34.00 -10.83 9.68
C THR A 383 -33.34 -11.53 10.87
N ASP A 384 -33.67 -11.11 12.08
CA ASP A 384 -33.30 -11.84 13.28
C ASP A 384 -34.28 -13.00 13.57
N SER A 385 -34.07 -13.73 14.67
CA SER A 385 -34.93 -14.84 15.08
C SER A 385 -36.37 -14.45 15.42
N ASP A 386 -36.62 -13.17 15.72
CA ASP A 386 -37.96 -12.65 16.03
C ASP A 386 -38.68 -12.11 14.77
N GLY A 387 -38.01 -12.16 13.61
CA GLY A 387 -38.53 -11.68 12.34
C GLY A 387 -38.38 -10.18 12.14
N GLN A 388 -37.60 -9.49 12.97
CA GLN A 388 -37.28 -8.08 12.78
C GLN A 388 -36.27 -7.94 11.64
N VAL A 389 -36.55 -7.04 10.69
CA VAL A 389 -35.64 -6.72 9.59
C VAL A 389 -34.40 -6.02 10.15
N LEU A 390 -33.24 -6.63 9.94
CA LEU A 390 -31.93 -6.08 10.29
C LEU A 390 -31.32 -5.33 9.10
N TYR A 391 -31.54 -5.84 7.87
CA TYR A 391 -31.08 -5.23 6.64
C TYR A 391 -31.93 -5.68 5.46
N GLU A 392 -32.23 -4.76 4.56
CA GLU A 392 -32.85 -5.03 3.27
C GLU A 392 -32.15 -4.23 2.17
N ASN A 393 -31.95 -4.83 1.00
CA ASN A 393 -31.49 -4.15 -0.21
C ASN A 393 -31.94 -4.98 -1.41
N ASN A 394 -32.68 -4.38 -2.34
CA ASN A 394 -33.16 -5.12 -3.51
C ASN A 394 -32.07 -5.39 -4.57
N LEU A 395 -30.90 -4.74 -4.46
CA LEU A 395 -29.77 -4.83 -5.38
C LEU A 395 -30.15 -4.42 -6.82
N LEU A 396 -31.02 -3.43 -6.94
CA LEU A 396 -31.50 -2.82 -8.18
C LEU A 396 -31.04 -1.35 -8.29
N PRO A 397 -31.19 -0.68 -9.46
CA PRO A 397 -30.63 0.66 -9.71
C PRO A 397 -31.00 1.72 -8.67
N GLU A 398 -32.21 1.68 -8.10
CA GLU A 398 -32.66 2.59 -7.04
C GLU A 398 -31.83 2.51 -5.75
N ASN A 399 -31.12 1.39 -5.53
CA ASN A 399 -30.21 1.18 -4.40
C ASN A 399 -28.74 1.09 -4.83
N GLU A 400 -28.37 1.44 -6.07
CA GLU A 400 -27.01 1.27 -6.61
C GLU A 400 -25.94 1.88 -5.69
N GLN A 401 -26.08 3.17 -5.35
CA GLN A 401 -25.12 3.87 -4.51
C GLN A 401 -24.96 3.19 -3.14
N ARG A 402 -26.10 2.79 -2.54
CA ARG A 402 -26.12 2.10 -1.25
C ARG A 402 -25.45 0.73 -1.36
N THR A 403 -25.74 -0.04 -2.41
CA THR A 403 -25.10 -1.34 -2.68
C THR A 403 -23.59 -1.22 -2.79
N MET A 404 -23.10 -0.24 -3.56
CA MET A 404 -21.66 -0.02 -3.73
C MET A 404 -20.96 0.32 -2.41
N VAL A 405 -21.62 1.12 -1.56
CA VAL A 405 -21.11 1.56 -0.25
C VAL A 405 -21.21 0.46 0.81
N ASP A 406 -22.37 -0.18 0.97
CA ASP A 406 -22.64 -1.17 2.01
C ASP A 406 -21.79 -2.42 1.84
N PHE A 407 -21.30 -2.72 0.63
CA PHE A 407 -20.39 -3.84 0.37
C PHE A 407 -18.93 -3.39 0.14
N ALA A 408 -18.65 -2.09 0.09
CA ALA A 408 -17.33 -1.52 -0.22
C ALA A 408 -16.75 -2.02 -1.55
N VAL A 409 -17.59 -2.06 -2.59
CA VAL A 409 -17.28 -2.55 -3.95
C VAL A 409 -17.37 -1.44 -5.01
N GLY A 410 -17.64 -0.21 -4.59
CA GLY A 410 -17.68 0.99 -5.44
C GLY A 410 -16.30 1.62 -5.64
N THR A 411 -16.25 2.93 -5.74
CA THR A 411 -14.98 3.68 -5.77
C THR A 411 -14.59 4.18 -4.38
N ASN A 412 -13.31 4.49 -4.19
CA ASN A 412 -12.76 5.06 -2.96
C ASN A 412 -13.12 6.55 -2.84
N GLN A 413 -13.61 6.95 -1.66
CA GLN A 413 -14.12 8.31 -1.44
C GLN A 413 -13.00 9.34 -1.23
N VAL A 414 -11.90 8.93 -0.60
CA VAL A 414 -10.79 9.80 -0.23
C VAL A 414 -9.49 9.36 -0.93
N PRO A 415 -8.58 10.30 -1.21
CA PRO A 415 -7.20 9.91 -1.51
C PRO A 415 -6.59 9.25 -0.27
N CYS A 416 -5.80 8.20 -0.45
CA CYS A 416 -5.25 7.47 0.68
C CYS A 416 -3.92 6.79 0.35
N THR A 417 -3.24 6.36 1.40
CA THR A 417 -2.07 5.48 1.38
C THR A 417 -2.51 4.03 1.46
N LEU A 418 -1.84 3.14 0.74
CA LEU A 418 -2.10 1.70 0.73
C LEU A 418 -0.92 0.96 1.36
N ASP A 419 -1.15 -0.22 1.91
CA ASP A 419 -0.06 -1.12 2.34
C ASP A 419 0.81 -1.54 1.14
N GLY A 420 0.20 -2.00 0.05
CA GLY A 420 0.92 -2.47 -1.13
C GLY A 420 0.20 -2.16 -2.44
N ALA A 421 0.96 -2.12 -3.52
CA ALA A 421 0.41 -1.85 -4.85
C ALA A 421 -0.35 -3.05 -5.42
N LYS A 422 0.13 -4.28 -5.18
CA LYS A 422 -0.42 -5.53 -5.75
C LYS A 422 -1.66 -6.05 -5.04
N ARG A 423 -1.53 -6.37 -3.75
CA ARG A 423 -2.52 -7.11 -2.94
C ARG A 423 -2.97 -6.25 -1.76
N ASP A 424 -4.01 -6.71 -1.07
CA ASP A 424 -4.69 -6.05 0.06
C ASP A 424 -5.30 -4.69 -0.28
N ARG A 425 -4.49 -3.73 -0.74
CA ARG A 425 -4.86 -2.36 -1.12
C ARG A 425 -5.73 -1.71 -0.04
N ALA A 426 -5.24 -1.81 1.20
CA ALA A 426 -5.90 -1.33 2.39
C ALA A 426 -5.06 -0.23 3.06
N VAL A 427 -5.76 0.66 3.75
CA VAL A 427 -5.16 1.73 4.54
C VAL A 427 -4.85 1.18 5.92
N PHE A 428 -3.57 1.05 6.26
CA PHE A 428 -3.09 0.63 7.58
C PHE A 428 -2.49 1.81 8.34
N GLY A 429 -2.82 1.93 9.63
CA GLY A 429 -2.25 2.96 10.51
C GLY A 429 -0.75 2.76 10.77
N GLY A 430 -0.30 1.50 10.83
CA GLY A 430 1.13 1.17 10.98
C GLY A 430 1.95 1.53 9.75
N ASP A 431 1.40 1.29 8.56
CA ASP A 431 2.02 1.67 7.29
C ASP A 431 2.05 3.19 7.11
N LEU A 432 0.97 3.89 7.50
CA LEU A 432 0.90 5.35 7.45
C LEU A 432 2.02 6.00 8.29
N TYR A 433 2.42 5.39 9.41
CA TYR A 433 3.55 5.86 10.21
C TYR A 433 4.87 5.87 9.43
N VAL A 434 5.10 4.92 8.52
CA VAL A 434 6.31 4.87 7.68
C VAL A 434 6.09 5.67 6.40
N MET A 435 5.06 5.32 5.63
CA MET A 435 4.77 5.91 4.34
C MET A 435 4.48 7.40 4.44
N GLY A 436 3.78 7.84 5.48
CA GLY A 436 3.54 9.26 5.74
C GLY A 436 4.85 10.04 5.82
N ARG A 437 5.86 9.50 6.52
CA ARG A 437 7.21 10.10 6.59
C ARG A 437 7.89 10.10 5.22
N SER A 438 7.80 9.01 4.44
CA SER A 438 8.35 8.95 3.07
C SER A 438 7.70 9.93 2.10
N LEU A 439 6.40 10.17 2.22
CA LEU A 439 5.63 11.10 1.37
C LEU A 439 6.13 12.54 1.49
N TYR A 440 6.50 12.99 2.69
CA TYR A 440 7.03 14.34 2.91
C TYR A 440 8.34 14.62 2.17
N TYR A 441 9.12 13.58 1.90
CA TYR A 441 10.44 13.67 1.27
C TYR A 441 10.45 13.12 -0.16
N SER A 442 9.30 12.85 -0.78
CA SER A 442 9.22 12.29 -2.15
C SER A 442 8.12 12.95 -3.00
N THR A 443 6.92 12.37 -3.04
CA THR A 443 5.86 12.80 -3.97
C THR A 443 5.09 14.03 -3.48
N GLY A 444 5.12 14.33 -2.17
CA GLY A 444 4.46 15.50 -1.61
C GLY A 444 2.92 15.43 -1.67
N ARG A 445 2.36 14.24 -1.82
CA ARG A 445 0.92 13.97 -1.86
C ARG A 445 0.28 14.02 -0.46
N PHE A 446 0.28 15.20 0.15
CA PHE A 446 -0.24 15.41 1.51
C PHE A 446 -1.74 15.09 1.61
N GLU A 447 -2.48 15.16 0.51
CA GLU A 447 -3.88 14.77 0.43
C GLU A 447 -4.08 13.29 0.76
N ALA A 448 -3.17 12.40 0.34
CA ALA A 448 -3.25 10.97 0.63
C ALA A 448 -3.06 10.68 2.13
N ILE A 449 -2.16 11.42 2.80
CA ILE A 449 -2.00 11.30 4.26
C ILE A 449 -3.25 11.79 4.97
N ARG A 450 -3.76 12.96 4.55
CA ARG A 450 -4.96 13.57 5.15
C ARG A 450 -6.17 12.66 5.02
N GLY A 451 -6.43 12.10 3.83
CA GLY A 451 -7.55 11.21 3.60
C GLY A 451 -7.39 9.86 4.32
N SER A 452 -6.17 9.33 4.47
CA SER A 452 -5.92 8.18 5.35
C SER A 452 -6.27 8.47 6.82
N ILE A 453 -5.92 9.65 7.33
CA ILE A 453 -6.30 10.08 8.69
C ILE A 453 -7.82 10.16 8.82
N GLU A 454 -8.51 10.80 7.88
CA GLU A 454 -9.99 10.89 7.88
C GLU A 454 -10.64 9.50 7.84
N LEU A 455 -10.20 8.63 6.93
CA LEU A 455 -10.75 7.29 6.79
C LEU A 455 -10.56 6.49 8.08
N LEU A 456 -9.35 6.40 8.61
CA LEU A 456 -9.07 5.61 9.81
C LEU A 456 -9.79 6.17 11.05
N THR A 457 -9.79 7.50 11.22
CA THR A 457 -10.38 8.13 12.41
C THR A 457 -11.91 8.18 12.37
N SER A 458 -12.54 8.13 11.19
CA SER A 458 -14.00 7.97 11.09
C SER A 458 -14.48 6.62 11.67
N HIS A 459 -13.59 5.62 11.78
CA HIS A 459 -13.90 4.29 12.27
C HIS A 459 -13.50 4.06 13.73
N GLN A 460 -13.71 5.07 14.59
CA GLN A 460 -13.59 4.89 16.03
C GLN A 460 -14.83 4.17 16.60
N LEU A 461 -14.62 3.14 17.43
CA LEU A 461 -15.70 2.51 18.20
C LEU A 461 -16.17 3.41 19.34
N ALA A 462 -17.41 3.22 19.80
CA ALA A 462 -17.93 3.86 21.01
C ALA A 462 -17.03 3.63 22.25
N GLY A 463 -16.38 2.46 22.33
CA GLY A 463 -15.43 2.13 23.39
C GLY A 463 -14.10 2.92 23.33
N GLY A 464 -13.84 3.67 22.26
CA GLY A 464 -12.67 4.53 22.08
C GLY A 464 -11.53 3.95 21.26
N TYR A 465 -11.56 2.64 20.94
CA TYR A 465 -10.58 2.07 20.01
C TYR A 465 -10.72 2.71 18.63
N LEU A 466 -9.61 3.19 18.09
CA LEU A 466 -9.53 3.87 16.81
C LEU A 466 -9.15 2.88 15.72
N GLY A 467 -9.93 2.84 14.63
CA GLY A 467 -9.65 2.01 13.46
C GLY A 467 -8.21 2.19 12.96
N ASN A 468 -7.53 1.09 12.69
CA ASN A 468 -6.14 1.06 12.23
C ASN A 468 -5.94 0.28 10.93
N LEU A 469 -7.05 -0.11 10.32
CA LEU A 469 -7.13 -0.85 9.08
C LEU A 469 -8.48 -0.55 8.41
N CYS A 470 -8.47 -0.16 7.14
CA CYS A 470 -9.66 -0.01 6.32
C CYS A 470 -9.37 -0.41 4.87
N PRO A 471 -10.23 -1.17 4.18
CA PRO A 471 -10.18 -1.27 2.73
C PRO A 471 -10.23 0.12 2.10
N ALA A 472 -9.50 0.38 1.01
CA ALA A 472 -9.50 1.72 0.39
C ALA A 472 -10.89 2.16 -0.12
N GLN A 473 -11.74 1.21 -0.50
CA GLN A 473 -13.13 1.45 -0.94
C GLN A 473 -14.12 1.61 0.23
N ALA A 474 -13.66 1.52 1.49
CA ALA A 474 -14.53 1.72 2.65
C ALA A 474 -15.06 3.17 2.67
N PRO A 475 -16.35 3.37 3.02
CA PRO A 475 -16.89 4.71 3.17
C PRO A 475 -16.32 5.40 4.41
N LEU A 476 -16.39 6.73 4.45
CA LEU A 476 -16.31 7.46 5.71
C LEU A 476 -17.54 7.13 6.57
N HIS A 477 -17.34 7.03 7.88
CA HIS A 477 -18.39 6.71 8.83
C HIS A 477 -18.81 7.97 9.62
N ASP A 478 -20.11 8.22 9.73
CA ASP A 478 -20.72 9.47 10.24
C ASP A 478 -20.90 9.55 11.77
N GLU A 479 -20.35 8.56 12.49
CA GLU A 479 -20.30 8.44 13.97
C GLU A 479 -21.63 8.12 14.68
N ASP A 480 -22.76 8.05 13.97
CA ASP A 480 -24.06 7.77 14.59
C ASP A 480 -24.18 6.32 15.13
N ARG A 481 -23.31 5.43 14.67
CA ARG A 481 -23.28 3.99 15.01
C ARG A 481 -21.84 3.49 15.17
N ASP A 482 -21.69 2.28 15.69
CA ASP A 482 -20.38 1.64 15.70
C ASP A 482 -19.99 1.20 14.28
N PRO A 483 -18.75 1.49 13.83
CA PRO A 483 -18.25 1.05 12.53
C PRO A 483 -18.08 -0.48 12.46
N PRO A 484 -17.93 -1.07 11.26
CA PRO A 484 -17.70 -2.52 11.08
C PRO A 484 -16.51 -3.10 11.85
N THR A 485 -16.53 -4.40 12.17
CA THR A 485 -15.58 -5.07 13.10
C THR A 485 -14.21 -5.45 12.52
N ASP A 486 -14.02 -5.47 11.21
CA ASP A 486 -12.79 -5.91 10.54
C ASP A 486 -11.64 -4.87 10.59
N LYS A 487 -11.85 -3.76 11.31
CA LYS A 487 -10.98 -2.57 11.32
C LYS A 487 -9.91 -2.60 12.41
N PHE A 488 -9.72 -3.76 13.05
CA PHE A 488 -8.99 -3.91 14.30
C PHE A 488 -7.91 -4.98 14.19
N TYR A 489 -6.67 -4.54 13.98
CA TYR A 489 -5.50 -5.42 13.85
C TYR A 489 -4.55 -5.34 15.05
N SER A 490 -4.00 -4.15 15.35
CA SER A 490 -2.98 -3.96 16.39
C SER A 490 -3.13 -2.66 17.17
N LEU A 491 -3.22 -2.71 18.50
CA LEU A 491 -3.24 -1.50 19.32
C LEU A 491 -1.99 -0.64 19.10
N SER A 492 -0.84 -1.23 18.77
CA SER A 492 0.35 -0.47 18.41
C SER A 492 0.15 0.37 17.15
N TYR A 493 -0.54 -0.16 16.13
CA TYR A 493 -0.85 0.58 14.90
C TYR A 493 -1.83 1.73 15.15
N SER A 494 -2.82 1.54 16.03
CA SER A 494 -3.72 2.64 16.43
C SER A 494 -2.97 3.74 17.18
N LEU A 495 -2.00 3.39 18.02
CA LEU A 495 -1.16 4.36 18.74
C LEU A 495 -0.19 5.08 17.79
N LEU A 496 0.40 4.39 16.82
CA LEU A 496 1.24 4.98 15.79
C LEU A 496 0.48 5.97 14.89
N LEU A 497 -0.83 5.81 14.71
CA LEU A 497 -1.66 6.78 14.01
C LEU A 497 -1.65 8.17 14.69
N ILE A 498 -1.58 8.23 16.03
CA ILE A 498 -1.41 9.50 16.76
C ILE A 498 -0.09 10.18 16.34
N THR A 499 0.98 9.39 16.24
CA THR A 499 2.28 9.90 15.80
C THR A 499 2.23 10.39 14.34
N ALA A 500 1.58 9.63 13.46
CA ALA A 500 1.40 10.03 12.05
C ALA A 500 0.61 11.34 11.91
N ILE A 501 -0.43 11.57 12.75
CA ILE A 501 -1.18 12.83 12.80
C ILE A 501 -0.28 13.98 13.28
N LYS A 502 0.56 13.75 14.29
CA LYS A 502 1.54 14.74 14.75
C LYS A 502 2.55 15.08 13.65
N ASP A 503 3.03 14.09 12.91
CA ASP A 503 3.96 14.33 11.80
C ASP A 503 3.30 15.07 10.65
N TYR A 504 2.05 14.73 10.33
CA TYR A 504 1.25 15.50 9.35
C TYR A 504 1.18 16.96 9.74
N TRP A 505 0.75 17.26 10.95
CA TRP A 505 0.70 18.63 11.47
C TRP A 505 2.08 19.32 11.45
N LEU A 506 3.15 18.61 11.81
CA LEU A 506 4.49 19.17 11.81
C LEU A 506 4.95 19.56 10.38
N HIS A 507 4.64 18.73 9.39
CA HIS A 507 5.03 18.96 8.00
C HIS A 507 4.10 19.92 7.23
N THR A 508 2.80 19.97 7.55
CA THR A 508 1.82 20.78 6.82
C THR A 508 1.39 22.06 7.55
N GLY A 509 1.53 22.10 8.87
CA GLY A 509 0.99 23.17 9.71
C GLY A 509 -0.54 23.15 9.81
N ASP A 510 -1.21 22.10 9.31
CA ASP A 510 -2.66 21.98 9.35
C ASP A 510 -3.15 21.64 10.76
N GLU A 511 -3.56 22.67 11.50
CA GLU A 511 -4.17 22.51 12.82
C GLU A 511 -5.61 21.99 12.76
N SER A 512 -6.30 22.13 11.62
CA SER A 512 -7.74 21.86 11.53
C SER A 512 -8.04 20.39 11.78
N ILE A 513 -7.33 19.49 11.10
CA ILE A 513 -7.50 18.06 11.26
C ILE A 513 -7.15 17.60 12.67
N VAL A 514 -6.10 18.17 13.29
CA VAL A 514 -5.71 17.81 14.66
C VAL A 514 -6.81 18.20 15.64
N ARG A 515 -7.40 19.39 15.48
CA ARG A 515 -8.52 19.85 16.33
C ARG A 515 -9.77 19.01 16.13
N GLU A 516 -10.07 18.63 14.90
CA GLU A 516 -11.20 17.77 14.54
C GLU A 516 -11.11 16.40 15.23
N VAL A 517 -9.95 15.74 15.12
CA VAL A 517 -9.77 14.38 15.65
C VAL A 517 -9.29 14.33 17.10
N TRP A 518 -8.99 15.47 17.75
CA TRP A 518 -8.40 15.53 19.09
C TRP A 518 -9.13 14.66 20.11
N HIS A 519 -10.46 14.82 20.19
CA HIS A 519 -11.30 14.08 21.13
C HIS A 519 -11.28 12.56 20.87
N LYS A 520 -11.05 12.15 19.61
CA LYS A 520 -10.87 10.75 19.23
C LYS A 520 -9.54 10.21 19.72
N LEU A 521 -8.47 11.00 19.62
CA LEU A 521 -7.15 10.61 20.15
C LEU A 521 -7.22 10.45 21.68
N GLU A 522 -7.91 11.33 22.39
CA GLU A 522 -8.14 11.21 23.83
C GLU A 522 -8.91 9.93 24.18
N LYS A 523 -9.98 9.61 23.44
CA LYS A 523 -10.73 8.35 23.62
C LYS A 523 -9.85 7.12 23.36
N LEU A 524 -8.94 7.15 22.39
CA LEU A 524 -8.00 6.04 22.15
C LEU A 524 -7.02 5.87 23.32
N LEU A 525 -6.52 6.96 23.90
CA LEU A 525 -5.66 6.89 25.08
C LEU A 525 -6.42 6.33 26.28
N GLN A 526 -7.66 6.78 26.52
CA GLN A 526 -8.52 6.25 27.58
C GLN A 526 -8.82 4.76 27.38
N PHE A 527 -9.11 4.34 26.14
CA PHE A 527 -9.27 2.93 25.80
C PHE A 527 -8.00 2.12 26.12
N THR A 528 -6.84 2.64 25.73
CA THR A 528 -5.54 2.02 26.01
C THR A 528 -5.29 1.87 27.51
N GLU A 529 -5.70 2.86 28.31
CA GLU A 529 -5.56 2.86 29.77
C GLU A 529 -6.35 1.74 30.45
N THR A 530 -7.43 1.26 29.84
CA THR A 530 -8.21 0.12 30.37
C THR A 530 -7.40 -1.19 30.42
N PHE A 531 -6.29 -1.26 29.68
CA PHE A 531 -5.38 -2.39 29.65
C PHE A 531 -4.11 -2.18 30.48
N ILE A 532 -4.01 -1.09 31.25
CA ILE A 532 -2.88 -0.86 32.14
C ILE A 532 -3.01 -1.75 33.37
N ASP A 533 -1.99 -2.56 33.63
CA ASP A 533 -1.95 -3.42 34.81
C ASP A 533 -1.29 -2.73 36.03
N SER A 534 -1.16 -3.46 37.14
CA SER A 534 -0.57 -2.96 38.39
C SER A 534 0.91 -2.54 38.29
N ARG A 535 1.60 -2.89 37.20
CA ARG A 535 2.98 -2.46 36.92
C ARG A 535 3.02 -1.11 36.20
N GLY A 536 1.87 -0.57 35.78
CA GLY A 536 1.80 0.62 34.95
C GLY A 536 2.10 0.36 33.48
N LEU A 537 1.96 -0.89 33.01
CA LEU A 537 2.19 -1.28 31.61
C LEU A 537 0.89 -1.69 30.93
N VAL A 538 0.77 -1.36 29.65
CA VAL A 538 -0.31 -1.81 28.77
C VAL A 538 -0.13 -3.31 28.48
N VAL A 539 -1.17 -4.10 28.75
CA VAL A 539 -1.28 -5.53 28.46
C VAL A 539 -2.51 -5.76 27.60
N ALA A 540 -2.35 -5.61 26.28
CA ALA A 540 -3.44 -5.76 25.33
C ALA A 540 -3.90 -7.24 25.24
N PRO A 541 -5.20 -7.50 25.03
CA PRO A 541 -5.70 -8.84 24.77
C PRO A 541 -5.23 -9.33 23.39
N PRO A 542 -5.23 -10.66 23.14
CA PRO A 542 -4.69 -11.25 21.91
C PRO A 542 -5.17 -10.59 20.59
N PRO A 543 -6.47 -10.26 20.40
CA PRO A 543 -6.93 -9.62 19.17
C PRO A 543 -6.36 -8.21 18.92
N LEU A 544 -5.82 -7.56 19.96
CA LEU A 544 -5.25 -6.22 19.90
C LEU A 544 -3.71 -6.24 20.02
N SER A 545 -3.10 -7.42 20.20
CA SER A 545 -1.66 -7.61 20.38
C SER A 545 -1.00 -8.31 19.18
N MET A 546 -1.64 -8.32 18.01
CA MET A 546 -0.98 -8.68 16.75
C MET A 546 0.06 -7.63 16.36
N ASP A 547 1.01 -8.02 15.51
CA ASP A 547 2.09 -7.16 15.03
C ASP A 547 2.29 -7.37 13.51
N TRP A 548 3.22 -6.64 12.88
CA TRP A 548 3.50 -6.68 11.44
C TRP A 548 3.77 -8.08 10.88
N PHE A 549 4.20 -9.04 11.72
CA PHE A 549 4.43 -10.44 11.33
C PHE A 549 3.31 -11.36 11.86
N PRO A 550 2.19 -11.52 11.13
CA PRO A 550 1.02 -12.26 11.63
C PRO A 550 1.29 -13.74 11.87
N LEU A 551 2.25 -14.35 11.17
CA LEU A 551 2.64 -15.76 11.34
C LEU A 551 3.25 -16.05 12.74
N GLY A 552 3.76 -15.02 13.43
CA GLY A 552 4.22 -15.14 14.82
C GLY A 552 3.07 -15.17 15.85
N GLY A 553 1.86 -14.81 15.44
CA GLY A 553 0.69 -14.72 16.29
C GLY A 553 0.71 -13.51 17.25
N PRO A 554 -0.20 -13.48 18.23
CA PRO A 554 -0.30 -12.38 19.18
C PRO A 554 0.86 -12.37 20.18
N VAL A 555 1.31 -11.17 20.56
CA VAL A 555 2.32 -10.96 21.60
C VAL A 555 1.68 -11.03 22.99
N PHE A 556 1.94 -12.11 23.73
CA PHE A 556 1.36 -12.32 25.06
C PHE A 556 2.09 -11.52 26.17
N GLY A 557 1.31 -11.05 27.14
CA GLY A 557 1.78 -10.27 28.29
C GLY A 557 2.00 -8.80 27.95
N ALA A 558 2.78 -8.09 28.76
CA ALA A 558 3.14 -6.70 28.48
C ALA A 558 4.09 -6.66 27.28
N SER A 559 3.57 -6.26 26.11
CA SER A 559 4.34 -6.07 24.88
C SER A 559 5.17 -4.79 24.97
N ALA A 560 6.47 -4.88 24.69
CA ALA A 560 7.33 -3.69 24.66
C ALA A 560 6.94 -2.75 23.53
N LYS A 561 6.62 -3.28 22.34
CA LYS A 561 6.21 -2.44 21.21
C LYS A 561 4.97 -1.59 21.50
N ILE A 562 3.94 -2.19 22.10
CA ILE A 562 2.71 -1.46 22.47
C ILE A 562 3.02 -0.35 23.50
N ASN A 563 3.86 -0.65 24.50
CA ASN A 563 4.20 0.33 25.52
C ASN A 563 5.12 1.45 24.98
N LEU A 564 6.02 1.15 24.03
CA LEU A 564 6.82 2.15 23.32
C LEU A 564 5.94 3.03 22.42
N ALA A 565 5.00 2.42 21.67
CA ALA A 565 4.02 3.16 20.87
C ALA A 565 3.11 4.04 21.74
N TYR A 566 2.74 3.58 22.93
CA TYR A 566 1.97 4.37 23.88
C TYR A 566 2.78 5.54 24.43
N TYR A 567 4.05 5.33 24.74
CA TYR A 567 4.96 6.39 25.14
C TYR A 567 5.15 7.45 24.03
N GLU A 568 5.30 7.03 22.79
CA GLU A 568 5.41 7.96 21.65
C GLU A 568 4.08 8.68 21.36
N ALA A 569 2.93 8.01 21.50
CA ALA A 569 1.62 8.63 21.38
C ALA A 569 1.42 9.73 22.43
N LEU A 570 1.75 9.47 23.70
CA LEU A 570 1.71 10.49 24.76
C LEU A 570 2.68 11.65 24.47
N THR A 571 3.86 11.37 23.94
CA THR A 571 4.84 12.39 23.52
C THR A 571 4.28 13.26 22.38
N SER A 572 3.60 12.62 21.42
CA SER A 572 2.95 13.30 20.29
C SER A 572 1.80 14.18 20.75
N MET A 573 0.96 13.69 21.67
CA MET A 573 -0.12 14.49 22.27
C MET A 573 0.41 15.67 23.09
N ALA A 574 1.48 15.48 23.87
CA ALA A 574 2.16 16.57 24.58
C ALA A 574 2.64 17.65 23.60
N ARG A 575 3.34 17.26 22.52
CA ARG A 575 3.86 18.19 21.52
C ARG A 575 2.75 18.95 20.79
N MET A 576 1.69 18.27 20.37
CA MET A 576 0.54 18.90 19.72
C MET A 576 -0.22 19.81 20.70
N SER A 577 -0.39 19.42 21.97
CA SER A 577 -1.05 20.27 22.97
C SER A 577 -0.33 21.60 23.16
N GLY A 578 1.01 21.57 23.26
CA GLY A 578 1.82 22.78 23.36
C GLY A 578 1.70 23.67 22.13
N GLY A 579 1.75 23.08 20.93
CA GLY A 579 1.64 23.83 19.67
C GLY A 579 0.25 24.41 19.39
N LEU A 580 -0.81 23.75 19.86
CA LEU A 580 -2.19 24.21 19.73
C LEU A 580 -2.66 25.10 20.91
N HIS A 581 -1.78 25.35 21.88
CA HIS A 581 -2.07 26.04 23.14
C HIS A 581 -3.20 25.39 23.98
N LEU A 582 -3.26 24.06 23.95
CA LEU A 582 -4.14 23.26 24.81
C LEU A 582 -3.44 22.92 26.14
N ILE A 583 -4.22 22.50 27.14
CA ILE A 583 -3.67 22.05 28.42
C ILE A 583 -2.93 20.72 28.20
N ASP A 584 -1.65 20.68 28.57
CA ASP A 584 -0.84 19.46 28.53
C ASP A 584 -1.12 18.57 29.74
N ASN A 585 -1.80 17.46 29.50
CA ASN A 585 -2.07 16.40 30.48
C ASN A 585 -1.18 15.16 30.31
N TYR A 586 -0.21 15.22 29.40
CA TYR A 586 0.51 14.03 28.90
C TYR A 586 1.96 14.00 29.39
N THR A 587 2.66 15.14 29.42
CA THR A 587 4.08 15.19 29.79
C THR A 587 4.37 14.60 31.17
N ALA A 588 3.52 14.87 32.17
CA ALA A 588 3.69 14.36 33.53
C ALA A 588 3.64 12.81 33.62
N ARG A 589 3.05 12.15 32.63
CA ARG A 589 2.85 10.69 32.58
C ARG A 589 4.05 9.96 31.98
N LEU A 590 4.80 10.62 31.10
CA LEU A 590 5.91 10.04 30.34
C LEU A 590 6.96 9.42 31.26
N GLU A 591 7.38 10.15 32.30
CA GLU A 591 8.41 9.70 33.24
C GLU A 591 7.98 8.45 34.02
N SER A 592 6.70 8.35 34.39
CA SER A 592 6.17 7.17 35.09
C SER A 592 6.13 5.95 34.17
N LEU A 593 5.67 6.13 32.92
CA LEU A 593 5.63 5.06 31.93
C LEU A 593 7.04 4.59 31.56
N LYS A 594 7.97 5.51 31.29
CA LYS A 594 9.37 5.19 30.99
C LYS A 594 10.00 4.36 32.09
N ARG A 595 9.86 4.77 33.36
CA ARG A 595 10.34 3.97 34.51
C ARG A 595 9.72 2.57 34.56
N SER A 596 8.43 2.44 34.26
CA SER A 596 7.74 1.16 34.28
C SER A 596 8.23 0.24 33.15
N ILE A 597 8.41 0.78 31.94
CA ILE A 597 8.97 0.06 30.79
C ILE A 597 10.39 -0.42 31.13
N THR A 598 11.28 0.49 31.56
CA THR A 598 12.66 0.12 31.90
C THR A 598 12.69 -0.91 33.02
N LYS A 599 11.91 -0.76 34.08
CA LYS A 599 11.92 -1.70 35.22
C LYS A 599 11.49 -3.12 34.85
N HIS A 600 10.53 -3.28 33.94
CA HIS A 600 9.84 -4.56 33.73
C HIS A 600 10.16 -5.22 32.38
N LEU A 601 10.57 -4.44 31.38
CA LEU A 601 10.79 -4.90 30.01
C LEU A 601 12.26 -4.83 29.58
N TRP A 602 13.08 -4.01 30.23
CA TRP A 602 14.53 -4.07 30.05
C TRP A 602 15.09 -5.39 30.60
N SER A 603 16.07 -5.95 29.89
CA SER A 603 16.83 -7.12 30.34
C SER A 603 18.24 -6.70 30.69
N GLU A 604 18.56 -6.64 31.99
CA GLU A 604 19.94 -6.39 32.42
C GLU A 604 20.91 -7.48 31.96
N LYS A 605 20.43 -8.73 31.86
CA LYS A 605 21.25 -9.85 31.38
C LYS A 605 21.54 -9.74 29.87
N GLY A 606 20.53 -9.29 29.11
CA GLY A 606 20.63 -9.16 27.66
C GLY A 606 21.22 -7.83 27.21
N GLN A 607 21.20 -6.81 28.07
CA GLN A 607 21.42 -5.40 27.70
C GLN A 607 20.56 -5.01 26.50
N LEU A 608 19.28 -5.38 26.54
CA LEU A 608 18.29 -5.16 25.48
C LEU A 608 16.87 -5.05 26.01
N MET A 609 15.98 -4.50 25.19
CA MET A 609 14.54 -4.49 25.46
C MET A 609 13.94 -5.84 25.07
N LYS A 610 13.26 -6.53 26.00
CA LYS A 610 12.55 -7.76 25.68
C LYS A 610 11.37 -7.46 24.75
N MET A 611 11.05 -8.37 23.83
CA MET A 611 9.82 -8.28 23.02
C MET A 611 8.56 -8.20 23.89
N SER A 612 8.51 -8.98 24.97
CA SER A 612 7.46 -8.89 25.99
C SER A 612 7.98 -9.26 27.37
N CYS A 613 7.15 -9.09 28.40
CA CYS A 613 7.52 -9.55 29.75
C CYS A 613 7.69 -11.07 29.87
N THR A 614 7.22 -11.86 28.90
CA THR A 614 7.32 -13.33 28.86
C THR A 614 8.37 -13.86 27.87
N SER A 615 8.94 -13.00 27.02
CA SER A 615 9.93 -13.41 26.03
C SER A 615 11.31 -13.70 26.64
N ASN A 616 12.15 -14.41 25.89
CA ASN A 616 13.54 -14.68 26.28
C ASN A 616 14.27 -13.36 26.62
N PRO A 617 14.90 -13.22 27.80
CA PRO A 617 15.66 -12.02 28.17
C PRO A 617 16.90 -11.77 27.31
N LEU A 618 17.31 -12.72 26.48
CA LEU A 618 18.42 -12.59 25.53
C LEU A 618 17.96 -12.49 24.07
N GLY A 619 16.66 -12.67 23.81
CA GLY A 619 16.13 -12.68 22.44
C GLY A 619 16.10 -11.27 21.85
N ILE A 620 16.47 -11.16 20.58
CA ILE A 620 16.54 -9.91 19.83
C ILE A 620 15.28 -9.79 18.98
N CYS A 621 14.60 -8.65 19.13
CA CYS A 621 13.48 -8.23 18.31
C CYS A 621 13.87 -6.88 17.74
N GLN A 622 14.34 -6.88 16.50
CA GLN A 622 15.09 -5.77 15.90
C GLN A 622 14.33 -4.44 16.00
N ASP A 623 13.06 -4.44 15.62
CA ASP A 623 12.20 -3.24 15.69
C ASP A 623 11.98 -2.76 17.12
N VAL A 624 11.68 -3.66 18.08
CA VAL A 624 11.50 -3.30 19.49
C VAL A 624 12.77 -2.70 20.10
N ASN A 625 13.93 -3.29 19.82
CA ASN A 625 15.20 -2.82 20.35
C ASN A 625 15.57 -1.46 19.77
N ALA A 626 15.44 -1.29 18.46
CA ALA A 626 15.70 -0.03 17.80
C ALA A 626 14.67 1.05 18.19
N TYR A 627 13.39 0.71 18.29
CA TYR A 627 12.34 1.64 18.68
C TYR A 627 12.50 2.15 20.12
N ALA A 628 13.01 1.30 21.03
CA ALA A 628 13.37 1.75 22.38
C ALA A 628 14.47 2.82 22.37
N ILE A 629 15.40 2.77 21.42
CA ILE A 629 16.43 3.81 21.22
C ILE A 629 15.81 5.06 20.62
N THR A 630 15.04 4.94 19.53
CA THR A 630 14.49 6.10 18.84
C THR A 630 13.52 6.91 19.70
N THR A 631 12.83 6.25 20.64
CA THR A 631 11.97 6.90 21.66
C THR A 631 12.73 7.42 22.88
N GLY A 632 14.03 7.14 22.98
CA GLY A 632 14.89 7.53 24.12
C GLY A 632 14.58 6.78 25.42
N VAL A 633 13.92 5.63 25.36
CA VAL A 633 13.63 4.77 26.52
C VAL A 633 14.83 3.90 26.87
N ALA A 634 15.52 3.36 25.85
CA ALA A 634 16.80 2.67 26.00
C ALA A 634 17.98 3.65 25.87
N PRO A 635 19.15 3.33 26.44
CA PRO A 635 20.35 4.15 26.29
C PRO A 635 20.89 4.13 24.85
N LEU A 636 21.57 5.21 24.45
CA LEU A 636 22.38 5.25 23.23
C LEU A 636 23.67 4.42 23.43
N GLU A 637 24.38 4.11 22.33
CA GLU A 637 25.74 3.53 22.36
C GLU A 637 25.87 2.11 22.96
N LEU A 638 24.82 1.28 22.86
CA LEU A 638 24.86 -0.12 23.31
C LEU A 638 24.92 -1.14 22.16
N ASP A 639 26.07 -1.83 22.04
CA ASP A 639 26.34 -2.83 20.99
C ASP A 639 25.31 -3.97 20.91
N ARG A 640 24.69 -4.36 22.03
CA ARG A 640 23.71 -5.46 22.06
C ARG A 640 22.28 -5.03 21.74
N VAL A 641 21.94 -3.75 21.90
CA VAL A 641 20.65 -3.21 21.44
C VAL A 641 20.69 -2.97 19.93
N ARG A 642 21.90 -2.79 19.38
CA ARG A 642 22.18 -2.56 17.95
C ARG A 642 23.33 -3.45 17.49
N PRO A 643 23.15 -4.79 17.46
CA PRO A 643 24.16 -5.67 16.89
C PRO A 643 24.46 -5.26 15.45
N ASP A 644 25.62 -5.65 14.95
CA ASP A 644 25.91 -5.52 13.52
C ASP A 644 24.96 -6.45 12.74
N TYR A 645 23.95 -5.84 12.12
CA TYR A 645 22.93 -6.53 11.34
C TYR A 645 23.41 -6.86 9.91
N THR A 646 24.67 -6.56 9.55
CA THR A 646 25.14 -6.64 8.16
C THR A 646 25.45 -8.05 7.65
N GLU A 647 25.54 -9.07 8.50
CA GLU A 647 25.69 -10.46 8.03
C GLU A 647 24.34 -11.14 7.76
N ASN A 648 23.37 -10.99 8.67
CA ASN A 648 22.03 -11.55 8.52
C ASN A 648 20.99 -10.74 9.36
N PRO A 649 20.35 -9.71 8.79
CA PRO A 649 19.44 -8.80 9.50
C PRO A 649 18.06 -9.42 9.76
N THR A 650 18.03 -10.64 10.30
CA THR A 650 16.76 -11.28 10.69
C THR A 650 16.06 -10.47 11.77
N ALA A 651 14.75 -10.30 11.63
CA ALA A 651 13.95 -9.48 12.55
C ALA A 651 13.90 -10.05 13.97
N TYR A 652 14.03 -11.38 14.09
CA TYR A 652 13.92 -12.12 15.35
C TYR A 652 15.07 -13.12 15.53
N GLN A 653 15.68 -13.12 16.72
CA GLN A 653 16.75 -14.06 17.09
C GLN A 653 16.50 -14.58 18.51
N ASP A 654 16.55 -15.90 18.70
CA ASP A 654 16.36 -16.57 20.01
C ASP A 654 15.02 -16.23 20.70
N ILE A 655 13.98 -15.96 19.92
CA ILE A 655 12.60 -15.74 20.41
C ILE A 655 11.73 -16.89 19.91
N LYS A 656 11.39 -17.81 20.84
CA LYS A 656 10.59 -19.01 20.56
C LYS A 656 9.29 -18.65 19.83
N GLY A 657 9.07 -19.27 18.67
CA GLY A 657 7.88 -19.08 17.83
C GLY A 657 8.03 -17.98 16.78
N TRP A 658 9.05 -17.13 16.90
CA TRP A 658 9.27 -15.98 16.01
C TRP A 658 10.53 -16.14 15.15
N ASP A 659 11.55 -16.84 15.66
CA ASP A 659 12.86 -16.96 15.03
C ASP A 659 13.02 -18.19 14.12
N GLY A 660 11.99 -19.03 13.96
CA GLY A 660 12.05 -20.27 13.17
C GLY A 660 12.12 -20.03 11.66
N ILE A 661 11.54 -18.93 11.18
CA ILE A 661 11.41 -18.60 9.75
C ILE A 661 12.59 -17.78 9.21
N LYS A 662 13.42 -17.19 10.09
CA LYS A 662 14.60 -16.36 9.73
C LYS A 662 14.28 -15.28 8.68
N ILE A 663 13.18 -14.56 8.90
CA ILE A 663 12.70 -13.48 8.03
C ILE A 663 13.57 -12.22 8.16
N ILE A 664 13.92 -11.61 7.03
CA ILE A 664 14.45 -10.25 6.95
C ILE A 664 13.28 -9.32 6.62
N SER A 665 13.07 -8.31 7.48
CA SER A 665 11.95 -7.37 7.36
C SER A 665 12.48 -5.95 7.18
N PRO A 666 12.19 -5.29 6.05
CA PRO A 666 12.52 -3.88 5.85
C PRO A 666 11.78 -2.96 6.83
N TYR A 667 10.59 -3.36 7.30
CA TYR A 667 9.90 -2.65 8.37
C TYR A 667 10.73 -2.64 9.66
N ALA A 668 11.23 -3.82 10.09
CA ALA A 668 12.05 -3.91 11.31
C ALA A 668 13.45 -3.29 11.13
N THR A 669 14.05 -3.49 9.96
CA THR A 669 15.36 -2.93 9.61
C THR A 669 15.31 -1.42 9.52
N GLY A 670 14.17 -0.84 9.11
CA GLY A 670 13.97 0.60 9.05
C GLY A 670 14.13 1.28 10.40
N PHE A 671 13.52 0.73 11.45
CA PHE A 671 13.75 1.19 12.83
C PHE A 671 15.22 1.08 13.22
N ALA A 672 15.88 -0.05 12.91
CA ALA A 672 17.30 -0.24 13.22
C ALA A 672 18.19 0.79 12.52
N ALA A 673 17.98 1.05 11.23
CA ALA A 673 18.71 2.08 10.47
C ALA A 673 18.49 3.47 11.06
N GLU A 674 17.25 3.83 11.43
CA GLU A 674 16.96 5.10 12.10
C GLU A 674 17.69 5.23 13.45
N SER A 675 17.74 4.15 14.24
CA SER A 675 18.47 4.15 15.51
C SER A 675 19.97 4.40 15.36
N HIS A 676 20.60 3.91 14.29
CA HIS A 676 22.01 4.21 14.00
C HIS A 676 22.20 5.69 13.65
N PHE A 677 21.29 6.30 12.89
CA PHE A 677 21.36 7.73 12.61
C PHE A 677 21.19 8.60 13.86
N ILE A 678 20.25 8.24 14.75
CA ILE A 678 20.02 8.95 16.02
C ILE A 678 21.28 8.93 16.91
N ASP A 679 22.02 7.82 16.90
CA ASP A 679 23.28 7.66 17.64
C ASP A 679 24.49 8.28 16.92
N ASN A 680 24.28 9.04 15.84
CA ASN A 680 25.32 9.64 15.00
C ASN A 680 26.30 8.60 14.38
N ASP A 681 25.82 7.40 14.06
CA ASP A 681 26.55 6.36 13.32
C ASP A 681 25.96 6.15 11.90
N PRO A 682 26.13 7.13 11.00
CA PRO A 682 25.62 7.02 9.64
C PRO A 682 26.29 5.91 8.82
N GLU A 683 27.51 5.46 9.18
CA GLU A 683 28.20 4.40 8.45
C GLU A 683 27.51 3.05 8.65
N ALA A 684 27.15 2.71 9.90
CA ALA A 684 26.38 1.49 10.17
C ALA A 684 24.97 1.56 9.55
N ALA A 685 24.31 2.71 9.63
CA ALA A 685 23.01 2.92 8.99
C ALA A 685 23.08 2.69 7.47
N ILE A 686 24.07 3.27 6.78
CA ILE A 686 24.28 3.11 5.33
C ILE A 686 24.59 1.65 4.97
N LYS A 687 25.45 0.98 5.74
CA LYS A 687 25.76 -0.45 5.51
C LYS A 687 24.51 -1.31 5.61
N LEU A 688 23.69 -1.10 6.65
CA LEU A 688 22.45 -1.84 6.85
C LEU A 688 21.42 -1.54 5.74
N ILE A 689 21.27 -0.27 5.36
CA ILE A 689 20.40 0.14 4.24
C ILE A 689 20.84 -0.55 2.94
N LYS A 690 22.14 -0.56 2.65
CA LYS A 690 22.66 -1.22 1.44
C LYS A 690 22.53 -2.73 1.49
N HIS A 691 22.63 -3.35 2.67
CA HIS A 691 22.45 -4.80 2.81
C HIS A 691 21.02 -5.21 2.47
N VAL A 692 20.01 -4.53 3.02
CA VAL A 692 18.61 -4.91 2.82
C VAL A 692 18.04 -4.37 1.52
N TRP A 693 18.16 -3.06 1.26
CA TRP A 693 17.55 -2.44 0.07
C TRP A 693 18.45 -2.48 -1.16
N GLY A 694 19.77 -2.65 -1.01
CA GLY A 694 20.68 -2.73 -2.16
C GLY A 694 20.38 -3.92 -3.07
N MET A 695 19.92 -5.05 -2.51
CA MET A 695 19.47 -6.20 -3.29
C MET A 695 18.15 -5.94 -4.04
N MET A 696 17.23 -5.18 -3.44
CA MET A 696 15.97 -4.78 -4.07
C MET A 696 16.19 -3.77 -5.18
N ALA A 697 17.22 -2.92 -5.05
CA ALA A 697 17.57 -1.85 -5.97
C ALA A 697 18.63 -2.23 -7.01
N ASP A 698 18.91 -3.52 -7.16
CA ASP A 698 19.81 -4.07 -8.18
C ASP A 698 19.01 -4.50 -9.42
N PRO A 699 19.10 -3.79 -10.56
CA PRO A 699 18.38 -4.15 -11.78
C PRO A 699 18.77 -5.51 -12.38
N SER A 700 19.90 -6.09 -11.96
CA SER A 700 20.31 -7.43 -12.38
C SER A 700 19.60 -8.55 -11.59
N ASN A 701 18.95 -8.21 -10.47
CA ASN A 701 18.18 -9.16 -9.69
C ASN A 701 16.95 -9.63 -10.48
N VAL A 702 16.75 -10.95 -10.54
CA VAL A 702 15.58 -11.55 -11.20
C VAL A 702 14.27 -11.07 -10.59
N ASN A 703 14.25 -10.70 -9.30
CA ASN A 703 13.05 -10.15 -8.64
C ASN A 703 13.07 -8.62 -8.55
N TYR A 704 13.98 -7.91 -9.22
CA TYR A 704 13.97 -6.45 -9.27
C TYR A 704 12.59 -5.93 -9.68
N SER A 705 11.94 -5.17 -8.81
CA SER A 705 10.60 -4.63 -9.04
C SER A 705 10.61 -3.14 -9.36
N GLY A 706 11.77 -2.46 -9.22
CA GLY A 706 11.83 -0.99 -9.21
C GLY A 706 11.04 -0.39 -8.05
N ALA A 707 10.94 -1.10 -6.93
CA ALA A 707 10.21 -0.74 -5.72
C ALA A 707 10.79 -1.49 -4.50
N HIS A 708 10.36 -1.13 -3.29
CA HIS A 708 10.77 -1.76 -2.03
C HIS A 708 9.83 -2.91 -1.66
N TRP A 709 10.40 -4.02 -1.22
CA TRP A 709 9.66 -5.28 -1.01
C TRP A 709 9.15 -5.40 0.41
N GLU A 710 8.08 -6.14 0.62
CA GLU A 710 7.44 -6.36 1.91
C GLU A 710 8.35 -7.13 2.89
N ALA A 711 8.97 -8.21 2.43
CA ALA A 711 9.81 -9.09 3.24
C ALA A 711 10.75 -9.96 2.38
N MET A 712 11.81 -10.48 2.99
CA MET A 712 12.78 -11.37 2.34
C MET A 712 13.13 -12.58 3.20
N LYS A 713 13.57 -13.65 2.55
CA LYS A 713 14.31 -14.75 3.19
C LYS A 713 15.75 -14.31 3.48
N SER A 714 16.45 -15.08 4.30
CA SER A 714 17.86 -14.80 4.63
C SER A 714 18.83 -14.92 3.44
N ASP A 715 18.40 -15.51 2.33
CA ASP A 715 19.20 -15.61 1.09
C ASP A 715 18.97 -14.42 0.13
N GLY A 716 18.16 -13.43 0.53
CA GLY A 716 17.87 -12.23 -0.27
C GLY A 716 16.76 -12.39 -1.31
N THR A 717 16.10 -13.56 -1.38
CA THR A 717 14.90 -13.74 -2.22
C THR A 717 13.63 -13.26 -1.51
N PRO A 718 12.55 -12.92 -2.25
CA PRO A 718 11.25 -12.64 -1.66
C PRO A 718 10.79 -13.74 -0.70
N PHE A 719 10.06 -13.38 0.34
CA PHE A 719 9.63 -14.31 1.38
C PHE A 719 8.77 -15.48 0.84
N GLY A 720 7.91 -15.20 -0.12
CA GLY A 720 7.12 -16.15 -0.90
C GLY A 720 6.66 -15.53 -2.22
N HIS A 721 6.05 -16.34 -3.09
CA HIS A 721 5.51 -15.85 -4.36
C HIS A 721 4.44 -14.76 -4.20
N ASP A 722 3.69 -14.80 -3.09
CA ASP A 722 2.61 -13.89 -2.71
C ASP A 722 3.09 -12.58 -2.05
N THR A 723 4.36 -12.52 -1.65
CA THR A 723 4.98 -11.32 -1.03
C THR A 723 4.88 -10.12 -1.95
N SER A 724 4.46 -8.95 -1.42
CA SER A 724 4.40 -7.73 -2.23
C SER A 724 5.80 -7.20 -2.52
N LEU A 725 6.13 -6.93 -3.79
CA LEU A 725 7.40 -6.33 -4.19
C LEU A 725 7.32 -4.81 -4.39
N ALA A 726 6.17 -4.22 -4.04
CA ALA A 726 5.97 -2.78 -3.87
C ALA A 726 5.10 -2.57 -2.62
N HIS A 727 5.74 -2.34 -1.48
CA HIS A 727 5.07 -2.25 -0.17
C HIS A 727 5.51 -1.01 0.61
N GLY A 728 4.53 -0.27 1.11
CA GLY A 728 4.65 1.04 1.73
C GLY A 728 5.45 1.06 3.02
N TRP A 729 5.29 0.04 3.86
CA TRP A 729 6.03 -0.05 5.13
C TRP A 729 7.55 -0.21 4.98
N SER A 730 8.05 -0.38 3.75
CA SER A 730 9.46 -0.63 3.41
C SER A 730 10.17 0.64 2.95
N THR A 731 9.46 1.76 2.80
CA THR A 731 9.98 3.02 2.22
C THR A 731 10.85 3.84 3.17
N TRP A 732 11.39 3.24 4.23
CA TRP A 732 12.23 3.91 5.21
C TRP A 732 13.39 4.71 4.60
N PRO A 733 14.20 4.17 3.67
CA PRO A 733 15.30 4.93 3.08
C PRO A 733 14.85 6.23 2.39
N THR A 734 13.61 6.29 1.89
CA THR A 734 13.08 7.46 1.18
C THR A 734 13.02 8.70 2.07
N PHE A 735 12.72 8.56 3.37
CA PHE A 735 12.80 9.69 4.30
C PHE A 735 14.12 9.72 5.08
N LEU A 736 14.69 8.55 5.41
CA LEU A 736 15.92 8.49 6.20
C LEU A 736 17.09 9.20 5.51
N LEU A 737 17.26 9.00 4.20
CA LEU A 737 18.39 9.57 3.48
C LEU A 737 18.31 11.12 3.43
N PRO A 738 17.21 11.75 2.99
CA PRO A 738 17.07 13.21 3.06
C PRO A 738 17.12 13.78 4.48
N GLN A 739 16.44 13.14 5.43
CA GLN A 739 16.30 13.65 6.79
C GLN A 739 17.60 13.60 7.58
N TYR A 740 18.33 12.49 7.51
CA TYR A 740 19.53 12.28 8.33
C TYR A 740 20.83 12.59 7.58
N LEU A 741 20.98 12.15 6.32
CA LEU A 741 22.17 12.48 5.55
C LEU A 741 22.13 13.94 5.08
N GLY A 742 20.98 14.39 4.60
CA GLY A 742 20.77 15.81 4.29
C GLY A 742 20.55 16.68 5.52
N GLY A 743 20.10 16.09 6.62
CA GLY A 743 19.90 16.82 7.88
C GLY A 743 18.65 17.69 7.91
N LEU A 744 17.71 17.50 6.98
CA LEU A 744 16.52 18.33 6.84
C LEU A 744 15.40 17.82 7.74
N ALA A 745 14.93 18.63 8.68
CA ALA A 745 13.77 18.29 9.52
C ALA A 745 13.02 19.54 10.02
N PRO A 746 11.68 19.50 10.11
CA PRO A 746 10.90 20.57 10.72
C PRO A 746 11.04 20.56 12.25
N LEU A 747 11.29 21.74 12.83
CA LEU A 747 11.32 21.96 14.28
C LEU A 747 9.96 22.48 14.79
N GLU A 748 9.32 23.31 13.97
CA GLU A 748 7.99 23.88 14.21
C GLU A 748 7.03 23.55 13.05
N PRO A 749 5.71 23.53 13.31
CA PRO A 749 4.70 23.14 12.32
C PRO A 749 4.74 23.97 11.04
N GLY A 750 4.57 23.29 9.91
CA GLY A 750 4.53 23.90 8.58
C GLY A 750 5.89 24.47 8.16
N TRP A 751 7.00 23.90 8.65
CA TRP A 751 8.36 24.35 8.35
C TRP A 751 8.64 25.82 8.69
N LYS A 752 7.89 26.42 9.62
CA LYS A 752 8.14 27.79 10.11
C LYS A 752 9.55 27.94 10.69
N ARG A 753 10.01 26.90 11.39
CA ARG A 753 11.38 26.73 11.85
C ARG A 753 11.82 25.30 11.60
N TRP A 754 13.03 25.13 11.10
CA TRP A 754 13.57 23.85 10.66
C TRP A 754 15.09 23.82 10.78
N CYS A 755 15.72 22.66 10.56
CA CYS A 755 17.18 22.52 10.66
C CYS A 755 17.83 21.88 9.43
N VAL A 756 19.13 22.13 9.30
CA VAL A 756 20.10 21.41 8.47
C VAL A 756 21.17 20.85 9.40
N LYS A 757 21.13 19.54 9.67
CA LYS A 757 22.11 18.81 10.50
C LYS A 757 22.57 17.52 9.80
N PRO A 758 23.40 17.63 8.74
CA PRO A 758 23.78 16.49 7.91
C PRO A 758 24.71 15.50 8.63
N LEU A 759 24.49 14.21 8.39
CA LEU A 759 25.38 13.12 8.79
C LEU A 759 26.11 12.57 7.56
N LEU A 760 27.43 12.73 7.49
CA LEU A 760 28.20 12.45 6.26
C LEU A 760 28.27 10.96 5.89
N GLY A 761 28.54 10.07 6.85
CA GLY A 761 28.67 8.64 6.58
C GLY A 761 29.66 8.26 5.46
N GLY A 762 30.72 9.06 5.29
CA GLY A 762 31.72 8.87 4.23
C GLY A 762 31.33 9.44 2.86
N LEU A 763 30.19 10.10 2.73
CA LEU A 763 29.76 10.75 1.49
C LEU A 763 30.49 12.09 1.28
N SER A 764 30.85 12.37 0.03
CA SER A 764 31.48 13.64 -0.37
C SER A 764 30.49 14.66 -0.93
N GLU A 765 29.35 14.19 -1.43
CA GLU A 765 28.29 15.02 -2.00
C GLU A 765 26.92 14.54 -1.55
N ILE A 766 26.04 15.49 -1.21
CA ILE A 766 24.62 15.28 -0.93
C ILE A 766 23.86 16.46 -1.57
N ASP A 767 22.77 16.19 -2.27
CA ASP A 767 21.89 17.18 -2.87
C ASP A 767 20.44 16.74 -2.63
N VAL A 768 19.65 17.63 -2.03
CA VAL A 768 18.26 17.38 -1.67
C VAL A 768 17.42 18.58 -2.07
N THR A 769 16.35 18.33 -2.81
CA THR A 769 15.29 19.32 -3.05
C THR A 769 14.01 18.82 -2.42
N MET A 770 13.33 19.67 -1.65
CA MET A 770 12.04 19.36 -1.06
C MET A 770 11.02 20.46 -1.33
N LYS A 771 9.83 20.08 -1.78
CA LYS A 771 8.69 20.99 -1.84
C LYS A 771 7.89 20.89 -0.53
N THR A 772 8.01 21.91 0.30
CA THR A 772 7.27 22.01 1.57
C THR A 772 6.09 22.97 1.43
N VAL A 773 5.21 23.01 2.44
CA VAL A 773 4.15 24.03 2.52
C VAL A 773 4.68 25.45 2.67
N ALA A 774 5.92 25.61 3.15
CA ALA A 774 6.56 26.92 3.28
C ALA A 774 7.28 27.38 2.01
N GLY A 775 7.48 26.48 1.04
CA GLY A 775 8.23 26.74 -0.19
C GLY A 775 9.23 25.64 -0.53
N VAL A 776 10.02 25.87 -1.56
CA VAL A 776 11.07 24.93 -1.99
C VAL A 776 12.30 25.11 -1.13
N ILE A 777 12.72 24.03 -0.48
CA ILE A 777 14.01 23.94 0.20
C ILE A 777 14.96 23.19 -0.74
N HIS A 778 16.11 23.79 -1.03
CA HIS A 778 17.23 23.09 -1.66
C HIS A 778 18.39 23.09 -0.69
N MET A 779 19.02 21.94 -0.51
CA MET A 779 20.20 21.78 0.34
C MET A 779 21.23 20.95 -0.42
N SER A 780 22.44 21.49 -0.55
CA SER A 780 23.58 20.72 -1.07
C SER A 780 24.77 20.79 -0.14
N LEU A 781 25.43 19.66 0.07
CA LEU A 781 26.67 19.54 0.81
C LEU A 781 27.75 19.02 -0.14
N SER A 782 28.93 19.63 -0.10
CA SER A 782 30.10 19.16 -0.84
C SER A 782 31.36 19.27 0.00
N ILE A 783 32.10 18.16 0.09
CA ILE A 783 33.41 18.05 0.74
C ILE A 783 34.49 18.13 -0.33
N ARG A 784 35.53 18.95 -0.10
CA ARG A 784 36.72 19.00 -0.95
C ARG A 784 37.80 18.10 -0.38
N ASP A 785 38.04 16.98 -1.06
CA ASP A 785 39.04 16.00 -0.66
C ASP A 785 40.44 16.63 -0.52
N GLY A 786 41.21 16.16 0.47
CA GLY A 786 42.60 16.56 0.71
C GLY A 786 42.82 17.86 1.50
N HIS A 787 41.79 18.68 1.76
CA HIS A 787 41.95 19.98 2.44
C HIS A 787 41.17 20.14 3.74
N GLY A 788 40.33 19.18 4.13
CA GLY A 788 39.50 19.30 5.34
C GLY A 788 38.54 20.48 5.29
N LYS A 789 38.02 20.81 4.10
CA LYS A 789 37.09 21.92 3.86
C LYS A 789 35.88 21.45 3.05
N GLY A 790 34.74 22.06 3.28
CA GLY A 790 33.52 21.83 2.52
C GLY A 790 32.60 23.04 2.58
N HIS A 791 31.44 22.93 1.95
CA HIS A 791 30.40 23.94 2.04
C HIS A 791 29.01 23.28 2.05
N ILE A 792 28.09 23.91 2.77
CA ILE A 792 26.67 23.62 2.77
C ILE A 792 25.99 24.79 2.06
N ARG A 793 25.24 24.53 1.00
CA ARG A 793 24.34 25.52 0.39
C ARG A 793 22.93 25.21 0.81
N VAL A 794 22.16 26.21 1.17
CA VAL A 794 20.76 26.03 1.52
C VAL A 794 19.91 27.20 1.02
N THR A 795 18.81 26.90 0.34
CA THR A 795 17.76 27.86 -0.01
C THR A 795 16.73 27.87 1.11
N VAL A 796 16.53 29.03 1.73
CA VAL A 796 15.63 29.19 2.88
C VAL A 796 14.37 29.96 2.44
N PRO A 797 13.19 29.33 2.43
CA PRO A 797 11.95 29.98 2.02
C PRO A 797 11.61 31.18 2.89
N ARG A 798 11.09 32.24 2.27
CA ARG A 798 10.73 33.50 2.94
C ARG A 798 9.79 33.30 4.12
N GLY A 799 10.12 33.95 5.23
CA GLY A 799 9.33 33.88 6.46
C GLY A 799 9.55 32.62 7.29
N THR A 800 10.57 31.81 6.97
CA THR A 800 11.00 30.66 7.78
C THR A 800 12.36 30.90 8.43
N HIS A 801 12.67 30.11 9.46
CA HIS A 801 13.96 30.14 10.16
C HIS A 801 14.68 28.79 10.05
N CYS A 802 15.88 28.78 9.47
CA CYS A 802 16.72 27.60 9.35
C CYS A 802 17.83 27.61 10.40
N VAL A 803 18.02 26.48 11.09
CA VAL A 803 19.14 26.25 12.01
C VAL A 803 20.15 25.30 11.37
N VAL A 804 21.31 25.82 10.97
CA VAL A 804 22.39 25.05 10.34
C VAL A 804 23.41 24.62 11.39
N THR A 805 23.69 23.31 11.42
CA THR A 805 24.70 22.67 12.28
C THR A 805 25.70 21.91 11.39
N PRO A 806 27.02 22.06 11.59
CA PRO A 806 27.99 21.29 10.81
C PRO A 806 27.90 19.79 11.13
N PRO A 807 28.33 18.90 10.20
CA PRO A 807 28.44 17.48 10.50
C PRO A 807 29.35 17.20 11.70
N CYS A 808 29.15 16.07 12.39
CA CYS A 808 30.03 15.63 13.46
C CYS A 808 31.50 15.57 12.98
N GLY A 809 32.43 16.14 13.76
CA GLY A 809 33.84 16.29 13.37
C GLY A 809 34.14 17.48 12.46
N TRP A 810 33.18 18.37 12.22
CA TRP A 810 33.33 19.61 11.45
C TRP A 810 32.87 20.83 12.25
N LEU A 811 33.38 22.00 11.87
CA LEU A 811 33.03 23.31 12.42
C LEU A 811 32.56 24.23 11.30
N LEU A 812 31.69 25.18 11.63
CA LEU A 812 31.43 26.33 10.76
C LEU A 812 32.70 27.19 10.69
N ASP A 813 33.09 27.63 9.50
CA ASP A 813 34.27 28.49 9.32
C ASP A 813 34.01 29.86 9.95
N SER A 814 34.80 30.22 10.99
CA SER A 814 34.65 31.43 11.81
C SER A 814 34.88 32.76 11.08
N SER A 815 35.14 32.74 9.77
CA SER A 815 35.28 33.94 8.94
C SER A 815 33.93 34.57 8.51
N GLU A 816 32.80 33.97 8.91
CA GLU A 816 31.46 34.51 8.65
C GLU A 816 30.91 35.30 9.87
N ASP A 817 30.46 36.54 9.62
CA ASP A 817 30.03 37.55 10.61
C ASP A 817 28.84 37.13 11.52
N ASN A 818 28.23 35.96 11.28
CA ASN A 818 27.02 35.48 11.97
C ASN A 818 27.21 34.16 12.75
N THR A 819 28.45 33.73 13.01
CA THR A 819 28.69 32.52 13.82
C THR A 819 28.40 32.78 15.30
N SER A 820 27.34 32.15 15.84
CA SER A 820 27.09 32.17 17.28
C SER A 820 28.21 31.43 18.02
N LYS A 821 28.51 31.83 19.27
CA LYS A 821 29.49 31.15 20.15
C LYS A 821 29.18 29.66 20.42
N ASN A 822 28.05 29.13 19.92
CA ASN A 822 27.53 27.79 20.16
C ASN A 822 27.67 26.82 18.96
N GLY A 823 28.39 27.19 17.89
CA GLY A 823 28.66 26.26 16.76
C GLY A 823 27.46 26.00 15.82
N THR A 824 26.42 26.84 15.89
CA THR A 824 25.24 26.80 15.01
C THR A 824 25.00 28.17 14.37
N LEU A 825 24.43 28.18 13.17
CA LEU A 825 24.01 29.37 12.42
C LEU A 825 22.50 29.39 12.29
N VAL A 826 21.85 30.51 12.61
CA VAL A 826 20.41 30.72 12.40
C VAL A 826 20.23 31.68 11.24
N VAL A 827 19.38 31.30 10.29
CA VAL A 827 19.20 31.99 9.01
C VAL A 827 17.73 32.30 8.84
N GLU A 828 17.42 33.57 8.63
CA GLU A 828 16.08 34.02 8.24
C GLU A 828 15.91 33.87 6.72
N GLY A 829 14.76 33.35 6.31
CA GLY A 829 14.49 33.06 4.91
C GLY A 829 14.14 34.31 4.09
N GLU A 830 14.79 34.44 2.94
CA GLU A 830 14.52 35.49 1.95
C GLU A 830 14.33 34.94 0.52
N ASP A 831 14.11 33.62 0.38
CA ASP A 831 14.09 32.88 -0.91
C ASP A 831 15.45 32.90 -1.64
N MET A 832 16.53 33.13 -0.91
CA MET A 832 17.89 33.15 -1.44
C MET A 832 18.70 31.95 -0.94
N GLU A 833 19.63 31.50 -1.79
CA GLU A 833 20.63 30.52 -1.40
C GLU A 833 21.69 31.20 -0.53
N ILE A 834 21.98 30.58 0.62
CA ILE A 834 23.14 30.91 1.43
C ILE A 834 24.20 29.81 1.31
N VAL A 835 25.46 30.20 1.46
CA VAL A 835 26.61 29.28 1.42
C VAL A 835 27.35 29.36 2.74
N VAL A 836 27.36 28.25 3.47
CA VAL A 836 28.01 28.12 4.77
C VAL A 836 29.26 27.27 4.60
N ARG A 837 30.43 27.82 4.93
CA ARG A 837 31.68 27.06 4.87
C ARG A 837 31.87 26.19 6.10
N ILE A 838 32.38 24.98 5.90
CA ILE A 838 32.72 24.06 6.98
C ILE A 838 34.18 23.60 6.89
N VAL A 839 34.80 23.42 8.04
CA VAL A 839 36.19 22.94 8.19
C VAL A 839 36.22 21.73 9.11
N LYS A 840 37.04 20.73 8.78
CA LYS A 840 37.19 19.51 9.58
C LYS A 840 37.97 19.87 10.85
N VAL A 841 37.53 19.36 11.99
CA VAL A 841 38.27 19.47 13.25
C VAL A 841 39.58 18.70 13.09
N THR A 842 40.71 19.42 13.05
CA THR A 842 42.03 18.82 13.17
C THR A 842 42.27 18.48 14.63
N SER A 843 42.57 17.21 14.92
CA SER A 843 42.97 16.74 16.25
C SER A 843 44.38 17.21 16.61
#